data_AF-A0A812IZQ6-F1
#
_entry.id   AF-A0A812IZQ6-F1
#
_cell.length_a   1.000
_cell.length_b   1.000
_cell.length_c   1.000
_cell.angle_alpha   90.00
_cell.angle_beta   90.00
_cell.angle_gamma   90.00
#
_symmetry.space_group_name_H-M   'P 1'
#
loop_
_entity.id
_entity.type
_entity.pdbx_description
1 polymer ?
#
loop_
_entity_poly.entity_id
_entity_poly.type
_entity_poly.pdbx_seq_one_letter_code
_entity_poly.pdbx_strand_id
1 'polypeptide(L)'
;MGVPGHVDELALKHNAQVCLQHLQSEGQRTLFLSCDETCWHASFGLVSGLYGRGEPARQHIVGGFWCRDESENWAVLEDAGELPKTKLARLTMHITAVRTDSFRRTLDMACYPVPPGGQVDHSQELLQATGECLQKLTVANEGVPPLGVAFDGGANNHLLAKVVRCSTPQTEVTLGTLEVPRDVAFWGSCEPKRHRGLWYVPFGYVQHGTSVVLGSQDALHFLKRFSLHHGSGSKTISWGSVPTDLSSMLAAGMPLKAFLCSDEQSDVQALHRVNSKYLSKAWNSVGPHLYSFVSAVLSFANQAGDKQDAEERAYHSLAAYYLLLINAHQAQLIYGSAWKEHFLPVSTIRIGCQMCIHNLNLCLFCDEHTSVRPSRFAEHASELHFGALKSGFRGTPSVADMLVGQHKHHLGQLRQKFEPTPCLHKPLTPERAQTLSRQAFQDACKWQAWTSVNRTPDQIAETFELWYRREGLKLLASNPTEGDEDVDDRALDMDWVEELHEPLDAEEQASMDALTAAEDLLATKQEVIKLQEAAASGIMDVVTEEAAVAKATDTDGADRHLPPEAKSLYDKTSMRTLVQQFSDMESFSIESEADTGYSRCLDRLLQMRAPIQKFVEAVRLEEGILSQAQILTHRKMGDWQSKEHQLALARAASAQ
;
A
#
# COMPACT_ATOMS: atom_id res chain seq x y z
N MET A 1 2.66 26.52 -2.15
CA MET A 1 2.81 25.10 -2.50
C MET A 1 2.03 24.86 -3.78
N GLY A 2 2.66 24.29 -4.81
CA GLY A 2 1.98 23.86 -6.05
C GLY A 2 2.10 24.82 -7.23
N VAL A 3 3.25 24.85 -7.87
CA VAL A 3 3.30 25.09 -9.32
C VAL A 3 3.73 23.74 -9.93
N PRO A 4 3.05 23.21 -10.97
CA PRO A 4 3.43 21.93 -11.58
C PRO A 4 4.85 22.05 -12.14
N GLY A 5 5.73 21.11 -11.83
CA GLY A 5 7.08 21.09 -12.41
C GLY A 5 8.17 21.80 -11.60
N HIS A 6 7.98 22.00 -10.30
CA HIS A 6 9.03 22.58 -9.44
C HIS A 6 9.76 21.53 -8.62
N VAL A 7 10.83 21.04 -9.22
CA VAL A 7 12.04 20.60 -8.50
C VAL A 7 13.02 21.79 -8.42
N ASP A 8 12.50 23.02 -8.30
CA ASP A 8 13.32 24.20 -8.05
C ASP A 8 13.82 24.14 -6.60
N GLU A 9 15.13 24.32 -6.43
CA GLU A 9 15.82 24.19 -5.17
C GLU A 9 15.25 25.12 -4.09
N LEU A 10 14.91 26.36 -4.46
CA LEU A 10 14.36 27.37 -3.54
C LEU A 10 12.93 27.02 -3.12
N ALA A 11 12.10 26.59 -4.08
CA ALA A 11 10.73 26.16 -3.82
C ALA A 11 10.68 24.93 -2.90
N LEU A 12 11.50 23.91 -3.16
CA LEU A 12 11.57 22.71 -2.33
C LEU A 12 12.03 23.04 -0.89
N LYS A 13 12.99 23.95 -0.73
CA LYS A 13 13.42 24.42 0.59
C LYS A 13 12.29 25.10 1.34
N HIS A 14 11.51 25.95 0.67
CA HIS A 14 10.35 26.59 1.29
C HIS A 14 9.26 25.58 1.65
N ASN A 15 8.92 24.65 0.74
CA ASN A 15 7.93 23.60 0.99
C ASN A 15 8.33 22.72 2.18
N ALA A 16 9.63 22.39 2.32
CA ALA A 16 10.15 21.64 3.46
C ALA A 16 9.83 22.32 4.79
N GLN A 17 10.11 23.62 4.90
CA GLN A 17 9.83 24.41 6.11
C GLN A 17 8.33 24.46 6.41
N VAL A 18 7.52 24.71 5.38
CA VAL A 18 6.06 24.78 5.48
C VAL A 18 5.48 23.43 5.94
N CYS A 19 5.97 22.32 5.39
CA CYS A 19 5.54 20.98 5.78
C CYS A 19 5.90 20.67 7.24
N LEU A 20 7.13 20.93 7.67
CA LEU A 20 7.56 20.70 9.06
C LEU A 20 6.69 21.51 10.05
N GLN A 21 6.46 22.78 9.75
CA GLN A 21 5.64 23.66 10.58
C GLN A 21 4.18 23.18 10.67
N HIS A 22 3.55 22.89 9.53
CA HIS A 22 2.14 22.53 9.49
C HIS A 22 1.86 21.08 9.92
N LEU A 23 2.85 20.19 9.84
CA LEU A 23 2.77 18.84 10.38
C LEU A 23 3.24 18.77 11.84
N GLN A 24 3.67 19.89 12.43
CA GLN A 24 4.18 19.97 13.80
C GLN A 24 5.25 18.90 14.07
N SER A 25 6.21 18.77 13.16
CA SER A 25 7.27 17.76 13.18
C SER A 25 8.68 18.35 13.28
N GLU A 26 8.80 19.64 13.54
CA GLU A 26 10.08 20.32 13.77
C GLU A 26 10.87 19.66 14.92
N GLY A 27 12.14 19.36 14.66
CA GLY A 27 13.05 18.65 15.56
C GLY A 27 12.70 17.17 15.79
N GLN A 28 11.69 16.63 15.10
CA GLN A 28 11.20 15.26 15.30
C GLN A 28 11.29 14.44 14.00
N ARG A 29 11.18 13.11 14.15
CA ARG A 29 11.13 12.17 13.03
C ARG A 29 9.72 11.66 12.74
N THR A 30 8.67 12.27 13.28
CA THR A 30 7.27 11.83 13.12
C THR A 30 6.67 12.13 11.73
N LEU A 31 7.51 12.23 10.70
CA LEU A 31 7.15 12.60 9.34
C LEU A 31 7.81 11.63 8.37
N PHE A 32 7.13 11.29 7.30
CA PHE A 32 7.65 10.52 6.19
C PHE A 32 7.19 11.12 4.85
N LEU A 33 7.78 10.65 3.76
CA LEU A 33 7.31 10.97 2.41
C LEU A 33 6.47 9.83 1.85
N SER A 34 5.25 10.11 1.37
CA SER A 34 4.50 9.17 0.54
C SER A 34 4.70 9.52 -0.94
N CYS A 35 5.05 8.53 -1.76
CA CYS A 35 5.31 8.68 -3.19
C CYS A 35 4.27 7.88 -3.96
N ASP A 36 3.45 8.56 -4.75
CA ASP A 36 2.44 7.92 -5.60
C ASP A 36 2.05 8.80 -6.79
N GLU A 37 1.39 8.21 -7.77
CA GLU A 37 0.92 8.85 -8.97
C GLU A 37 -0.61 8.90 -9.08
N THR A 38 -1.14 9.88 -9.81
CA THR A 38 -2.57 9.93 -10.06
C THR A 38 -2.92 10.46 -11.45
N CYS A 39 -4.01 9.93 -12.00
CA CYS A 39 -4.46 10.23 -13.36
C CYS A 39 -5.33 11.49 -13.42
N TRP A 40 -5.18 12.23 -14.52
CA TRP A 40 -5.92 13.45 -14.85
C TRP A 40 -6.41 13.43 -16.30
N HIS A 41 -7.43 14.24 -16.57
CA HIS A 41 -7.84 14.53 -17.93
C HIS A 41 -6.77 15.34 -18.66
N ALA A 42 -6.38 14.87 -19.84
CA ALA A 42 -5.30 15.44 -20.64
C ALA A 42 -5.75 16.73 -21.33
N SER A 43 -5.51 17.88 -20.72
CA SER A 43 -5.83 19.18 -21.32
C SER A 43 -4.85 20.26 -20.90
N PHE A 44 -4.68 21.25 -21.77
CA PHE A 44 -4.03 22.51 -21.40
C PHE A 44 -5.07 23.46 -20.79
N GLY A 45 -4.70 24.13 -19.69
CA GLY A 45 -5.56 25.06 -18.98
C GLY A 45 -4.83 26.34 -18.60
N LEU A 46 -5.56 27.46 -18.60
CA LEU A 46 -5.04 28.76 -18.18
C LEU A 46 -5.20 28.93 -16.66
N VAL A 47 -4.11 29.20 -15.97
CA VAL A 47 -4.08 29.43 -14.52
C VAL A 47 -3.39 30.76 -14.22
N SER A 48 -3.99 31.58 -13.36
CA SER A 48 -3.43 32.85 -12.92
C SER A 48 -2.91 32.75 -11.49
N GLY A 49 -1.83 33.50 -11.19
CA GLY A 49 -1.33 33.64 -9.82
C GLY A 49 -0.57 32.44 -9.27
N LEU A 50 0.06 31.63 -10.14
CA LEU A 50 0.90 30.50 -9.75
C LEU A 50 2.17 30.94 -8.98
N TYR A 51 2.77 32.07 -9.38
CA TYR A 51 4.00 32.60 -8.75
C TYR A 51 3.69 33.76 -7.79
N GLY A 52 4.38 33.76 -6.64
CA GLY A 52 4.01 34.52 -5.44
C GLY A 52 4.29 36.03 -5.44
N ARG A 53 3.62 36.67 -4.47
CA ARG A 53 3.58 38.08 -4.03
C ARG A 53 4.66 39.03 -4.57
N GLY A 54 4.23 39.97 -5.40
CA GLY A 54 5.01 41.16 -5.80
C GLY A 54 4.91 41.46 -7.29
N GLU A 55 4.58 40.44 -8.10
CA GLU A 55 4.35 40.57 -9.53
C GLU A 55 2.84 40.68 -9.85
N PRO A 56 2.45 41.33 -10.97
CA PRO A 56 1.08 41.25 -11.46
C PRO A 56 0.70 39.79 -11.64
N ALA A 57 -0.56 39.41 -11.38
CA ALA A 57 -1.04 38.05 -11.55
C ALA A 57 -0.89 37.60 -13.01
N ARG A 58 0.28 37.06 -13.37
CA ARG A 58 0.56 36.52 -14.69
C ARG A 58 -0.30 35.29 -14.92
N GLN A 59 -0.72 35.14 -16.16
CA GLN A 59 -1.42 33.98 -16.65
C GLN A 59 -0.38 33.01 -17.20
N HIS A 60 -0.50 31.74 -16.84
CA HIS A 60 0.33 30.66 -17.31
C HIS A 60 -0.56 29.56 -17.86
N ILE A 61 -0.04 28.81 -18.82
CA ILE A 61 -0.69 27.63 -19.38
C ILE A 61 -0.05 26.41 -18.73
N VAL A 62 -0.87 25.52 -18.18
CA VAL A 62 -0.45 24.27 -17.53
C VAL A 62 -1.12 23.08 -18.20
N GLY A 63 -0.60 21.88 -17.96
CA GLY A 63 -1.20 20.62 -18.46
C GLY A 63 -0.29 19.79 -19.36
N GLY A 64 0.87 20.34 -19.76
CA GLY A 64 1.93 19.55 -20.35
C GLY A 64 2.76 18.80 -19.31
N PHE A 65 3.61 17.88 -19.76
CA PHE A 65 4.52 17.16 -18.87
C PHE A 65 5.75 17.98 -18.48
N TRP A 66 6.33 17.62 -17.34
CA TRP A 66 7.56 18.19 -16.84
C TRP A 66 8.78 17.38 -17.32
N CYS A 67 9.86 18.09 -17.61
CA CYS A 67 11.17 17.51 -17.93
C CYS A 67 12.27 18.35 -17.28
N ARG A 68 13.36 17.71 -16.87
CA ARG A 68 14.56 18.41 -16.39
C ARG A 68 15.25 19.22 -17.48
N ASP A 69 15.15 18.76 -18.74
CA ASP A 69 15.57 19.57 -19.89
C ASP A 69 14.53 20.68 -20.10
N GLU A 70 14.93 21.93 -19.84
CA GLU A 70 14.07 23.11 -19.98
C GLU A 70 13.49 23.25 -21.39
N SER A 71 14.18 22.77 -22.43
CA SER A 71 13.67 22.81 -23.81
C SER A 71 12.53 21.82 -24.07
N GLU A 72 12.41 20.81 -23.22
CA GLU A 72 11.40 19.75 -23.28
C GLU A 72 10.41 19.82 -22.10
N ASN A 73 10.46 20.90 -21.31
CA ASN A 73 9.55 21.12 -20.19
C ASN A 73 8.29 21.87 -20.64
N TRP A 74 7.15 21.17 -20.62
CA TRP A 74 5.85 21.69 -21.03
C TRP A 74 4.88 21.88 -19.84
N ALA A 75 5.37 21.74 -18.61
CA ALA A 75 4.54 21.77 -17.41
C ALA A 75 3.87 23.13 -17.19
N VAL A 76 4.61 24.22 -17.47
CA VAL A 76 4.17 25.60 -17.31
C VAL A 76 4.72 26.45 -18.46
N LEU A 77 3.84 27.10 -19.20
CA LEU A 77 4.17 27.94 -20.36
C LEU A 77 3.66 29.36 -20.15
N GLU A 78 4.38 30.35 -20.68
CA GLU A 78 3.96 31.76 -20.69
C GLU A 78 3.21 32.16 -21.97
N ASP A 79 3.42 31.45 -23.08
CA ASP A 79 2.77 31.68 -24.37
C ASP A 79 2.01 30.42 -24.82
N ALA A 80 0.86 30.62 -25.43
CA ALA A 80 0.04 29.56 -26.00
C ALA A 80 0.67 28.94 -27.24
N GLY A 81 1.47 29.67 -28.03
CA GLY A 81 2.19 29.13 -29.20
C GLY A 81 1.43 28.03 -29.98
N GLU A 82 2.13 26.97 -30.36
CA GLU A 82 1.52 25.72 -30.80
C GLU A 82 1.55 24.74 -29.62
N LEU A 83 0.39 24.31 -29.11
CA LEU A 83 0.24 23.37 -27.99
C LEU A 83 0.03 21.94 -28.52
N PRO A 84 1.07 21.12 -28.64
CA PRO A 84 0.95 19.77 -29.18
C PRO A 84 0.28 18.81 -28.18
N LYS A 85 -0.69 18.02 -28.66
CA LYS A 85 -1.33 16.96 -27.87
C LYS A 85 -0.35 15.91 -27.34
N THR A 86 0.78 15.71 -28.03
CA THR A 86 1.84 14.76 -27.63
C THR A 86 2.60 15.19 -26.38
N LYS A 87 2.47 16.45 -25.95
CA LYS A 87 3.09 16.98 -24.74
C LYS A 87 2.15 17.01 -23.54
N LEU A 88 0.88 16.63 -23.71
CA LEU A 88 -0.10 16.60 -22.63
C LEU A 88 0.27 15.55 -21.58
N ALA A 89 0.21 15.95 -20.32
CA ALA A 89 0.33 15.05 -19.21
C ALA A 89 -1.02 14.39 -18.90
N ARG A 90 -0.95 13.10 -18.56
CA ARG A 90 -2.10 12.30 -18.08
C ARG A 90 -1.95 11.89 -16.63
N LEU A 91 -0.75 12.03 -16.10
CA LEU A 91 -0.33 11.54 -14.80
C LEU A 91 0.47 12.64 -14.12
N THR A 92 0.32 12.78 -12.81
CA THR A 92 1.26 13.53 -11.98
C THR A 92 1.87 12.60 -10.96
N MET A 93 3.16 12.78 -10.69
CA MET A 93 3.85 12.16 -9.56
C MET A 93 3.79 13.11 -8.37
N HIS A 94 3.37 12.60 -7.22
CA HIS A 94 3.28 13.34 -5.97
C HIS A 94 4.25 12.77 -4.95
N ILE A 95 5.03 13.66 -4.36
CA ILE A 95 5.82 13.38 -3.17
C ILE A 95 5.20 14.20 -2.05
N THR A 96 4.42 13.54 -1.20
CA THR A 96 3.69 14.19 -0.12
C THR A 96 4.39 13.96 1.22
N ALA A 97 4.43 14.98 2.07
CA ALA A 97 4.85 14.88 3.46
C ALA A 97 3.65 14.62 4.36
N VAL A 98 3.78 13.61 5.21
CA VAL A 98 2.69 13.11 6.07
C VAL A 98 3.25 12.72 7.43
N ARG A 99 2.43 12.79 8.47
CA ARG A 99 2.81 12.26 9.78
C ARG A 99 2.66 10.75 9.86
N THR A 100 3.58 10.12 10.59
CA THR A 100 3.65 8.67 10.78
C THR A 100 2.53 8.10 11.67
N ASP A 101 1.72 8.96 12.28
CA ASP A 101 0.63 8.60 13.19
C ASP A 101 -0.76 9.09 12.72
N SER A 102 -0.82 9.82 11.60
CA SER A 102 -2.06 10.44 11.12
C SER A 102 -2.02 10.84 9.65
N PHE A 103 -3.13 10.58 8.95
CA PHE A 103 -3.39 11.09 7.60
C PHE A 103 -4.20 12.39 7.57
N ARG A 104 -4.49 13.01 8.73
CA ARG A 104 -5.33 14.22 8.79
C ARG A 104 -4.73 15.40 8.00
N ARG A 105 -3.41 15.43 7.88
CA ARG A 105 -2.68 16.44 7.12
C ARG A 105 -1.67 15.74 6.22
N THR A 106 -1.87 15.92 4.93
CA THR A 106 -1.01 15.46 3.85
C THR A 106 -0.72 16.67 2.97
N LEU A 107 0.56 17.00 2.82
CA LEU A 107 0.99 18.20 2.11
C LEU A 107 1.95 17.82 0.99
N ASP A 108 1.74 18.34 -0.21
CA ASP A 108 2.69 18.12 -1.31
C ASP A 108 4.02 18.84 -1.04
N MET A 109 5.11 18.06 -0.97
CA MET A 109 6.48 18.57 -1.02
C MET A 109 6.88 18.89 -2.45
N ALA A 110 6.55 17.98 -3.36
CA ALA A 110 6.75 18.13 -4.79
C ALA A 110 5.60 17.47 -5.55
N CYS A 111 5.25 18.06 -6.69
CA CYS A 111 4.29 17.52 -7.63
C CYS A 111 4.73 17.90 -9.05
N TYR A 112 4.83 16.91 -9.93
CA TYR A 112 5.20 17.16 -11.32
C TYR A 112 4.41 16.26 -12.29
N PRO A 113 3.93 16.83 -13.42
CA PRO A 113 3.27 16.06 -14.45
C PRO A 113 4.28 15.19 -15.21
N VAL A 114 3.95 13.92 -15.42
CA VAL A 114 4.87 12.91 -15.95
C VAL A 114 4.70 12.76 -17.47
N PRO A 115 5.79 12.62 -18.25
CA PRO A 115 5.70 12.40 -19.70
C PRO A 115 4.98 11.07 -20.02
N PRO A 116 4.16 11.03 -21.09
CA PRO A 116 3.47 9.82 -21.50
C PRO A 116 4.43 8.83 -22.21
N GLY A 117 4.43 7.57 -21.77
CA GLY A 117 5.24 6.49 -22.34
C GLY A 117 6.73 6.62 -22.00
N GLY A 118 7.46 5.51 -21.95
CA GLY A 118 8.82 5.35 -21.39
C GLY A 118 9.98 6.13 -22.05
N GLN A 119 9.77 7.41 -22.35
CA GLN A 119 10.74 8.40 -22.80
C GLN A 119 11.73 8.78 -21.68
N VAL A 120 11.34 8.57 -20.42
CA VAL A 120 12.15 8.84 -19.23
C VAL A 120 12.14 7.60 -18.33
N ASP A 121 13.27 7.30 -17.70
CA ASP A 121 13.32 6.31 -16.63
C ASP A 121 12.64 6.89 -15.38
N HIS A 122 11.32 6.66 -15.28
CA HIS A 122 10.50 7.12 -14.17
C HIS A 122 11.02 6.67 -12.81
N SER A 123 11.65 5.50 -12.74
CA SER A 123 12.18 4.97 -11.49
C SER A 123 13.42 5.71 -11.01
N GLN A 124 14.28 6.13 -11.94
CA GLN A 124 15.43 6.96 -11.63
C GLN A 124 15.01 8.38 -11.25
N GLU A 125 14.07 8.96 -11.99
CA GLU A 125 13.55 10.30 -11.72
C GLU A 125 12.87 10.38 -10.35
N LEU A 126 12.06 9.37 -10.01
CA LEU A 126 11.41 9.28 -8.71
C LEU A 126 12.43 9.12 -7.57
N LEU A 127 13.42 8.24 -7.73
CA LEU A 127 14.50 8.08 -6.74
C LEU A 127 15.24 9.40 -6.50
N GLN A 128 15.51 10.15 -7.58
CA GLN A 128 16.17 11.45 -7.51
C GLN A 128 15.30 12.49 -6.79
N ALA A 129 14.06 12.68 -7.24
CA ALA A 129 13.13 13.65 -6.67
C ALA A 129 12.85 13.38 -5.17
N THR A 130 12.70 12.11 -4.78
CA THR A 130 12.53 11.71 -3.38
C THR A 130 13.79 12.01 -2.56
N GLY A 131 14.98 11.75 -3.09
CA GLY A 131 16.23 12.09 -2.41
C GLY A 131 16.43 13.60 -2.23
N GLU A 132 16.06 14.41 -3.23
CA GLU A 132 16.08 15.87 -3.14
C GLU A 132 15.09 16.36 -2.05
N CYS A 133 13.87 15.82 -1.99
CA CYS A 133 12.89 16.14 -0.95
C CYS A 133 13.38 15.74 0.45
N LEU A 134 13.94 14.54 0.63
CA LEU A 134 14.52 14.08 1.89
C LEU A 134 15.67 14.98 2.33
N GLN A 135 16.55 15.39 1.41
CA GLN A 135 17.64 16.32 1.72
C GLN A 135 17.09 17.66 2.24
N LYS A 136 16.11 18.25 1.55
CA LYS A 136 15.56 19.55 1.92
C LYS A 136 14.82 19.50 3.25
N LEU A 137 14.06 18.44 3.52
CA LEU A 137 13.44 18.22 4.83
C LEU A 137 14.50 18.06 5.93
N THR A 138 15.53 17.26 5.69
CA THR A 138 16.61 17.04 6.67
C THR A 138 17.32 18.35 7.01
N VAL A 139 17.66 19.17 6.00
CA VAL A 139 18.33 20.47 6.21
C VAL A 139 17.40 21.47 6.92
N ALA A 140 16.13 21.54 6.52
CA ALA A 140 15.15 22.42 7.15
C ALA A 140 14.86 22.01 8.61
N ASN A 141 15.03 20.73 8.94
CA ASN A 141 14.81 20.15 10.26
C ASN A 141 16.11 20.02 11.07
N GLU A 142 17.06 20.94 10.88
CA GLU A 142 18.33 21.02 11.63
C GLU A 142 19.18 19.72 11.60
N GLY A 143 19.11 18.98 10.51
CA GLY A 143 19.85 17.73 10.31
C GLY A 143 19.09 16.47 10.75
N VAL A 144 17.86 16.58 11.24
CA VAL A 144 17.01 15.44 11.61
C VAL A 144 16.23 14.95 10.38
N PRO A 145 16.56 13.79 9.80
CA PRO A 145 15.88 13.31 8.61
C PRO A 145 14.47 12.78 8.93
N PRO A 146 13.55 12.79 7.95
CA PRO A 146 12.29 12.06 8.03
C PRO A 146 12.46 10.59 8.48
N LEU A 147 11.39 9.97 8.98
CA LEU A 147 11.41 8.56 9.36
C LEU A 147 11.76 7.67 8.17
N GLY A 148 11.20 7.98 7.00
CA GLY A 148 11.27 7.11 5.86
C GLY A 148 10.45 7.58 4.66
N VAL A 149 10.15 6.63 3.79
CA VAL A 149 9.36 6.78 2.57
C VAL A 149 8.34 5.65 2.46
N ALA A 150 7.15 5.94 1.97
CA ALA A 150 6.13 4.96 1.61
C ALA A 150 5.86 5.01 0.10
N PHE A 151 5.63 3.85 -0.50
CA PHE A 151 5.43 3.68 -1.94
C PHE A 151 4.66 2.38 -2.23
N ASP A 152 4.17 2.22 -3.45
CA ASP A 152 3.41 1.06 -3.89
C ASP A 152 4.31 -0.11 -4.39
N GLY A 153 3.71 -1.13 -5.01
CA GLY A 153 4.44 -2.26 -5.60
C GLY A 153 4.80 -2.12 -7.08
N GLY A 154 4.59 -0.95 -7.67
CA GLY A 154 4.69 -0.70 -9.10
C GLY A 154 6.12 -0.65 -9.63
N ALA A 155 6.26 -0.82 -10.94
CA ALA A 155 7.55 -0.79 -11.62
C ALA A 155 8.28 0.56 -11.45
N ASN A 156 7.55 1.67 -11.39
CA ASN A 156 8.14 3.01 -11.18
C ASN A 156 8.85 3.13 -9.83
N ASN A 157 8.41 2.40 -8.81
CA ASN A 157 8.96 2.48 -7.45
C ASN A 157 10.13 1.51 -7.19
N HIS A 158 10.52 0.68 -8.15
CA HIS A 158 11.42 -0.45 -7.90
C HIS A 158 12.83 -0.03 -7.46
N LEU A 159 13.39 1.08 -7.98
CA LEU A 159 14.70 1.59 -7.56
C LEU A 159 14.65 2.14 -6.14
N LEU A 160 13.61 2.93 -5.81
CA LEU A 160 13.38 3.41 -4.45
C LEU A 160 13.29 2.24 -3.48
N ALA A 161 12.45 1.25 -3.79
CA ALA A 161 12.31 0.01 -3.02
C ALA A 161 13.66 -0.70 -2.82
N LYS A 162 14.46 -0.83 -3.89
CA LYS A 162 15.81 -1.45 -3.86
C LYS A 162 16.77 -0.73 -2.92
N VAL A 163 16.79 0.61 -2.93
CA VAL A 163 17.63 1.41 -2.03
C VAL A 163 17.23 1.18 -0.58
N VAL A 164 15.97 1.39 -0.22
CA VAL A 164 15.54 1.36 1.19
C VAL A 164 15.61 -0.03 1.84
N ARG A 165 15.52 -1.11 1.05
CA ARG A 165 15.63 -2.50 1.55
C ARG A 165 17.05 -3.07 1.54
N CYS A 166 18.02 -2.39 0.93
CA CYS A 166 19.41 -2.85 0.80
C CYS A 166 19.55 -4.30 0.31
N SER A 167 18.80 -4.69 -0.72
CA SER A 167 18.91 -6.01 -1.34
C SER A 167 20.17 -6.09 -2.19
N THR A 168 21.25 -6.68 -1.67
CA THR A 168 22.37 -7.17 -2.52
C THR A 168 22.86 -8.54 -2.04
N PRO A 169 23.20 -9.45 -2.98
CA PRO A 169 23.69 -10.79 -2.63
C PRO A 169 24.99 -10.76 -1.81
N GLN A 170 25.26 -11.86 -1.12
CA GLN A 170 26.32 -12.00 -0.11
C GLN A 170 27.75 -11.69 -0.60
N THR A 171 28.01 -11.59 -1.90
CA THR A 171 29.37 -11.58 -2.44
C THR A 171 30.03 -10.22 -2.64
N GLU A 172 29.34 -9.09 -2.71
CA GLU A 172 30.03 -7.79 -2.89
C GLU A 172 29.09 -6.62 -2.53
N VAL A 173 29.01 -6.29 -1.23
CA VAL A 173 28.53 -4.96 -0.82
C VAL A 173 29.69 -3.99 -0.98
N THR A 174 30.03 -3.73 -2.23
CA THR A 174 30.71 -2.49 -2.57
C THR A 174 29.59 -1.52 -2.92
N LEU A 175 29.58 -0.34 -2.31
CA LEU A 175 28.73 0.82 -2.63
C LEU A 175 28.88 1.32 -4.10
N GLY A 176 29.38 0.47 -5.00
CA GLY A 176 29.44 0.67 -6.45
C GLY A 176 28.57 -0.30 -7.24
N THR A 177 27.91 -1.30 -6.63
CA THR A 177 26.98 -2.23 -7.31
C THR A 177 25.50 -1.96 -6.98
N LEU A 178 25.23 -1.34 -5.84
CA LEU A 178 24.00 -0.56 -5.66
C LEU A 178 24.27 0.78 -6.36
N GLU A 179 23.70 0.98 -7.54
CA GLU A 179 23.57 2.28 -8.21
C GLU A 179 22.66 3.19 -7.37
N VAL A 180 23.04 3.45 -6.11
CA VAL A 180 22.53 4.61 -5.41
C VAL A 180 23.12 5.80 -6.16
N PRO A 181 22.30 6.66 -6.78
CA PRO A 181 22.80 7.83 -7.47
C PRO A 181 23.59 8.68 -6.48
N ARG A 182 24.92 8.62 -6.54
CA ARG A 182 25.81 9.40 -5.65
C ARG A 182 25.72 10.89 -5.91
N ASP A 183 25.19 11.23 -7.09
CA ASP A 183 24.80 12.55 -7.54
C ASP A 183 23.65 13.15 -6.71
N VAL A 184 22.86 12.33 -6.01
CA VAL A 184 21.81 12.82 -5.11
C VAL A 184 22.34 12.86 -3.67
N ALA A 185 22.53 14.08 -3.16
CA ALA A 185 23.22 14.35 -1.90
C ALA A 185 22.74 13.50 -0.70
N PHE A 186 21.41 13.33 -0.55
CA PHE A 186 20.84 12.55 0.55
C PHE A 186 21.21 11.07 0.47
N TRP A 187 21.13 10.47 -0.72
CA TRP A 187 21.46 9.07 -0.88
C TRP A 187 22.97 8.84 -0.83
N GLY A 188 23.77 9.79 -1.31
CA GLY A 188 25.23 9.78 -1.20
C GLY A 188 25.76 9.82 0.24
N SER A 189 24.99 10.34 1.20
CA SER A 189 25.31 10.33 2.63
C SER A 189 24.74 9.12 3.39
N CYS A 190 24.04 8.22 2.70
CA CYS A 190 23.48 7.01 3.31
C CYS A 190 24.48 5.84 3.27
N GLU A 191 24.53 5.08 4.37
CA GLU A 191 25.31 3.85 4.49
C GLU A 191 24.38 2.62 4.50
N PRO A 192 24.56 1.65 3.60
CA PRO A 192 23.84 0.40 3.65
C PRO A 192 24.35 -0.47 4.79
N LYS A 193 23.42 -1.06 5.54
CA LYS A 193 23.69 -1.99 6.64
C LYS A 193 22.90 -3.27 6.41
N ARG A 194 23.38 -4.36 6.99
CA ARG A 194 22.70 -5.67 6.97
C ARG A 194 22.19 -6.02 8.35
N HIS A 195 21.06 -6.71 8.40
CA HIS A 195 20.63 -7.37 9.63
C HIS A 195 21.63 -8.45 10.01
N ARG A 196 21.90 -8.57 11.32
CA ARG A 196 22.75 -9.62 11.87
C ARG A 196 21.88 -10.63 12.61
N GLY A 197 22.07 -11.91 12.28
CA GLY A 197 21.48 -13.04 13.01
C GLY A 197 20.01 -13.36 12.70
N LEU A 198 19.35 -12.63 11.79
CA LEU A 198 18.02 -12.99 11.30
C LEU A 198 18.14 -14.18 10.34
N TRP A 199 17.34 -15.23 10.56
CA TRP A 199 17.40 -16.46 9.78
C TRP A 199 16.79 -16.26 8.40
N TYR A 200 17.54 -16.62 7.35
CA TYR A 200 17.07 -16.58 5.96
C TYR A 200 16.54 -15.21 5.50
N VAL A 201 17.00 -14.11 6.10
CA VAL A 201 16.64 -12.75 5.69
C VAL A 201 17.84 -12.12 4.96
N PRO A 202 17.78 -11.93 3.63
CA PRO A 202 18.88 -11.37 2.85
C PRO A 202 18.87 -9.83 2.78
N PHE A 203 17.88 -9.21 3.40
CA PHE A 203 17.65 -7.76 3.35
C PHE A 203 18.48 -7.00 4.38
N GLY A 204 18.50 -5.68 4.22
CA GLY A 204 19.15 -4.75 5.11
C GLY A 204 18.34 -3.48 5.30
N TYR A 205 19.05 -2.41 5.62
CA TYR A 205 18.49 -1.07 5.80
C TYR A 205 19.54 -0.02 5.46
N VAL A 206 19.11 1.17 5.07
CA VAL A 206 20.01 2.33 4.86
C VAL A 206 20.01 3.22 6.09
N GLN A 207 21.17 3.82 6.37
CA GLN A 207 21.37 4.70 7.52
C GLN A 207 21.93 6.04 7.06
N HIS A 208 21.25 7.14 7.37
CA HIS A 208 21.71 8.51 7.15
C HIS A 208 22.24 9.08 8.48
N GLY A 209 23.56 9.22 8.60
CA GLY A 209 24.20 9.59 9.87
C GLY A 209 23.96 8.51 10.94
N THR A 210 23.24 8.83 12.01
CA THR A 210 22.84 7.87 13.06
C THR A 210 21.42 7.32 12.88
N SER A 211 20.67 7.83 11.91
CA SER A 211 19.24 7.55 11.75
C SER A 211 19.01 6.54 10.62
N VAL A 212 18.20 5.52 10.87
CA VAL A 212 17.77 4.58 9.81
C VAL A 212 16.65 5.20 8.99
N VAL A 213 16.75 5.17 7.66
CA VAL A 213 15.66 5.59 6.76
C VAL A 213 14.81 4.36 6.44
N LEU A 214 13.55 4.41 6.84
CA LEU A 214 12.63 3.28 6.70
C LEU A 214 11.92 3.32 5.34
N GLY A 215 11.70 2.14 4.77
CA GLY A 215 10.75 1.97 3.68
C GLY A 215 9.42 1.48 4.23
N SER A 216 8.33 1.80 3.54
CA SER A 216 7.04 1.15 3.70
C SER A 216 6.47 0.83 2.32
N GLN A 217 6.11 -0.43 2.13
CA GLN A 217 5.41 -0.87 0.94
C GLN A 217 3.95 -1.07 1.31
N ASP A 218 3.04 -0.47 0.55
CA ASP A 218 1.63 -0.50 0.95
C ASP A 218 1.06 -1.93 0.96
N ALA A 219 0.47 -2.26 2.10
CA ALA A 219 -0.13 -3.55 2.35
C ALA A 219 -1.46 -3.73 1.61
N LEU A 220 -2.22 -2.66 1.35
CA LEU A 220 -3.48 -2.77 0.63
C LEU A 220 -3.23 -3.13 -0.83
N HIS A 221 -2.27 -2.48 -1.49
CA HIS A 221 -1.78 -2.87 -2.81
C HIS A 221 -1.34 -4.34 -2.89
N PHE A 222 -0.57 -4.81 -1.90
CA PHE A 222 -0.21 -6.23 -1.84
C PHE A 222 -1.46 -7.11 -1.68
N LEU A 223 -2.41 -6.76 -0.80
CA LEU A 223 -3.63 -7.55 -0.57
C LEU A 223 -4.57 -7.57 -1.80
N LYS A 224 -4.65 -6.46 -2.54
CA LYS A 224 -5.33 -6.39 -3.85
C LYS A 224 -4.78 -7.46 -4.78
N ARG A 225 -3.47 -7.42 -5.05
CA ARG A 225 -2.76 -8.38 -5.91
C ARG A 225 -2.85 -9.82 -5.39
N PHE A 226 -2.61 -10.02 -4.10
CA PHE A 226 -2.69 -11.32 -3.44
C PHE A 226 -4.09 -11.94 -3.60
N SER A 227 -5.15 -11.18 -3.34
CA SER A 227 -6.52 -11.66 -3.46
C SER A 227 -6.95 -11.91 -4.90
N LEU A 228 -6.46 -11.08 -5.84
CA LEU A 228 -6.74 -11.19 -7.26
C LEU A 228 -6.21 -12.52 -7.82
N HIS A 229 -4.95 -12.88 -7.55
CA HIS A 229 -4.40 -14.15 -8.04
C HIS A 229 -5.12 -15.39 -7.51
N HIS A 230 -5.80 -15.29 -6.36
CA HIS A 230 -6.64 -16.38 -5.84
C HIS A 230 -8.05 -16.39 -6.46
N GLY A 231 -8.52 -15.24 -6.96
CA GLY A 231 -9.88 -15.06 -7.48
C GLY A 231 -10.02 -15.07 -9.00
N SER A 232 -8.96 -14.73 -9.75
CA SER A 232 -9.00 -14.60 -11.22
C SER A 232 -9.18 -15.94 -11.94
N GLY A 233 -8.82 -17.05 -11.30
CA GLY A 233 -8.82 -18.37 -11.92
C GLY A 233 -7.65 -18.62 -12.89
N SER A 234 -6.69 -17.68 -13.01
CA SER A 234 -5.51 -17.86 -13.87
C SER A 234 -4.53 -18.90 -13.32
N LYS A 235 -4.57 -19.18 -12.02
CA LYS A 235 -3.71 -20.15 -11.32
C LYS A 235 -4.52 -20.93 -10.27
N THR A 236 -4.09 -22.15 -9.92
CA THR A 236 -4.67 -22.91 -8.81
C THR A 236 -3.77 -22.82 -7.59
N ILE A 237 -3.88 -21.72 -6.84
CA ILE A 237 -2.98 -21.46 -5.71
C ILE A 237 -3.26 -22.42 -4.56
N SER A 238 -2.20 -23.12 -4.12
CA SER A 238 -2.26 -24.06 -3.00
C SER A 238 -1.46 -23.58 -1.79
N TRP A 239 -2.03 -23.76 -0.60
CA TRP A 239 -1.36 -23.54 0.68
C TRP A 239 -1.09 -24.91 1.31
N GLY A 240 0.18 -25.32 1.30
CA GLY A 240 0.56 -26.71 1.56
C GLY A 240 0.02 -27.67 0.51
N SER A 241 -0.73 -28.68 0.94
CA SER A 241 -1.37 -29.67 0.05
C SER A 241 -2.82 -29.30 -0.28
N VAL A 242 -3.25 -28.07 0.01
CA VAL A 242 -4.66 -27.65 -0.10
C VAL A 242 -4.83 -26.55 -1.16
N PRO A 243 -5.53 -26.83 -2.27
CA PRO A 243 -5.86 -25.79 -3.24
C PRO A 243 -6.91 -24.82 -2.69
N THR A 244 -6.87 -23.58 -3.17
CA THR A 244 -7.84 -22.55 -2.83
C THR A 244 -8.88 -22.41 -3.93
N ASP A 245 -10.16 -22.52 -3.56
CA ASP A 245 -11.30 -22.27 -4.44
C ASP A 245 -12.31 -21.36 -3.72
N LEU A 246 -12.52 -20.17 -4.27
CA LEU A 246 -13.40 -19.16 -3.71
C LEU A 246 -14.89 -19.43 -3.97
N SER A 247 -15.24 -20.48 -4.73
CA SER A 247 -16.64 -20.85 -4.99
C SER A 247 -17.43 -21.12 -3.71
N SER A 248 -16.77 -21.66 -2.68
CA SER A 248 -17.39 -21.87 -1.37
C SER A 248 -17.70 -20.57 -0.63
N MET A 249 -16.97 -19.48 -0.91
CA MET A 249 -17.22 -18.14 -0.38
C MET A 249 -18.36 -17.45 -1.16
N LEU A 250 -18.43 -17.64 -2.47
CA LEU A 250 -19.57 -17.18 -3.28
C LEU A 250 -20.87 -17.82 -2.79
N ALA A 251 -20.86 -19.14 -2.57
CA ALA A 251 -21.99 -19.87 -2.00
C ALA A 251 -22.37 -19.39 -0.58
N ALA A 252 -21.42 -18.83 0.16
CA ALA A 252 -21.63 -18.21 1.47
C ALA A 252 -22.08 -16.74 1.39
N GLY A 253 -22.35 -16.20 0.20
CA GLY A 253 -22.89 -14.86 0.00
C GLY A 253 -21.83 -13.77 -0.20
N MET A 254 -20.62 -14.12 -0.65
CA MET A 254 -19.65 -13.13 -1.12
C MET A 254 -20.25 -12.33 -2.31
N PRO A 255 -20.11 -10.99 -2.36
CA PRO A 255 -20.63 -10.19 -3.47
C PRO A 255 -20.08 -10.67 -4.81
N LEU A 256 -20.95 -10.80 -5.82
CA LEU A 256 -20.54 -11.30 -7.14
C LEU A 256 -19.45 -10.44 -7.77
N LYS A 257 -19.52 -9.11 -7.61
CA LYS A 257 -18.49 -8.18 -8.06
C LYS A 257 -17.09 -8.52 -7.53
N ALA A 258 -16.99 -8.79 -6.22
CA ALA A 258 -15.73 -9.16 -5.58
C ALA A 258 -15.24 -10.56 -6.02
N PHE A 259 -16.17 -11.51 -6.24
CA PHE A 259 -15.85 -12.84 -6.76
C PHE A 259 -15.30 -12.78 -8.20
N LEU A 260 -15.96 -12.01 -9.06
CA LEU A 260 -15.58 -11.83 -10.47
C LEU A 260 -14.38 -10.89 -10.67
N CYS A 261 -13.84 -10.33 -9.58
CA CYS A 261 -12.78 -9.32 -9.65
C CYS A 261 -13.14 -8.14 -10.56
N SER A 262 -14.39 -7.69 -10.51
CA SER A 262 -14.92 -6.65 -11.43
C SER A 262 -14.19 -5.30 -11.35
N ASP A 263 -13.53 -5.05 -10.23
CA ASP A 263 -12.59 -3.94 -10.06
C ASP A 263 -11.38 -4.51 -9.31
N GLU A 264 -10.28 -4.68 -10.05
CA GLU A 264 -9.02 -5.24 -9.57
C GLU A 264 -8.27 -4.29 -8.65
N GLN A 265 -8.56 -2.98 -8.77
CA GLN A 265 -7.94 -1.91 -7.99
C GLN A 265 -8.72 -1.55 -6.71
N SER A 266 -9.88 -2.19 -6.47
CA SER A 266 -10.71 -1.92 -5.29
C SER A 266 -10.22 -2.66 -4.03
N ASP A 267 -9.78 -1.90 -3.03
CA ASP A 267 -9.45 -2.41 -1.70
C ASP A 267 -10.64 -3.12 -1.04
N VAL A 268 -11.84 -2.56 -1.20
CA VAL A 268 -13.06 -3.11 -0.61
C VAL A 268 -13.37 -4.49 -1.22
N GLN A 269 -13.24 -4.65 -2.54
CA GLN A 269 -13.44 -5.95 -3.17
C GLN A 269 -12.35 -6.96 -2.75
N ALA A 270 -11.10 -6.52 -2.65
CA ALA A 270 -10.00 -7.35 -2.15
C ALA A 270 -10.27 -7.86 -0.73
N LEU A 271 -10.67 -6.96 0.17
CA LEU A 271 -11.00 -7.33 1.55
C LEU A 271 -12.24 -8.21 1.66
N HIS A 272 -13.24 -8.05 0.78
CA HIS A 272 -14.35 -9.00 0.70
C HIS A 272 -13.88 -10.42 0.35
N ARG A 273 -12.87 -10.58 -0.52
CA ARG A 273 -12.31 -11.90 -0.86
C ARG A 273 -11.57 -12.57 0.29
N VAL A 274 -11.10 -11.84 1.29
CA VAL A 274 -10.39 -12.37 2.48
C VAL A 274 -11.19 -12.23 3.79
N ASN A 275 -12.50 -12.00 3.68
CA ASN A 275 -13.37 -11.73 4.82
C ASN A 275 -13.83 -13.03 5.50
N SER A 276 -13.71 -13.09 6.83
CA SER A 276 -14.13 -14.22 7.67
C SER A 276 -15.62 -14.56 7.54
N LYS A 277 -16.46 -13.60 7.17
CA LYS A 277 -17.90 -13.77 6.98
C LYS A 277 -18.25 -14.84 5.95
N TYR A 278 -17.46 -14.97 4.89
CA TYR A 278 -17.75 -15.89 3.78
C TYR A 278 -17.05 -17.24 3.94
N LEU A 279 -16.34 -17.45 5.05
CA LEU A 279 -15.72 -18.74 5.37
C LEU A 279 -16.79 -19.74 5.82
N SER A 280 -17.18 -20.63 4.91
CA SER A 280 -18.23 -21.63 5.15
C SER A 280 -17.69 -22.87 5.88
N LYS A 281 -18.56 -23.69 6.45
CA LYS A 281 -18.16 -25.00 7.03
C LYS A 281 -18.11 -26.13 6.00
N ALA A 282 -18.30 -25.83 4.71
CA ALA A 282 -18.31 -26.84 3.65
C ALA A 282 -16.96 -27.56 3.54
N TRP A 283 -16.92 -28.78 3.02
CA TRP A 283 -15.64 -29.52 2.93
C TRP A 283 -14.64 -28.82 2.00
N ASN A 284 -15.10 -28.14 0.94
CA ASN A 284 -14.28 -27.39 -0.02
C ASN A 284 -13.85 -25.99 0.46
N SER A 285 -14.15 -25.60 1.71
CA SER A 285 -13.79 -24.28 2.23
C SER A 285 -12.44 -24.23 2.98
N VAL A 286 -11.71 -25.35 3.07
CA VAL A 286 -10.41 -25.37 3.78
C VAL A 286 -9.43 -24.36 3.16
N GLY A 287 -9.25 -24.41 1.83
CA GLY A 287 -8.35 -23.51 1.11
C GLY A 287 -8.63 -22.04 1.42
N PRO A 288 -9.88 -21.56 1.28
CA PRO A 288 -10.29 -20.21 1.69
C PRO A 288 -9.95 -19.81 3.12
N HIS A 289 -10.02 -20.73 4.09
CA HIS A 289 -9.59 -20.44 5.46
C HIS A 289 -8.08 -20.19 5.53
N LEU A 290 -7.27 -21.05 4.91
CA LEU A 290 -5.81 -20.92 4.92
C LEU A 290 -5.36 -19.64 4.19
N TYR A 291 -5.94 -19.37 3.03
CA TYR A 291 -5.73 -18.16 2.25
C TYR A 291 -6.08 -16.90 3.06
N SER A 292 -7.25 -16.88 3.71
CA SER A 292 -7.68 -15.74 4.53
C SER A 292 -6.81 -15.58 5.79
N PHE A 293 -6.33 -16.68 6.37
CA PHE A 293 -5.37 -16.68 7.47
C PHE A 293 -4.07 -16.01 7.07
N VAL A 294 -3.44 -16.42 5.96
CA VAL A 294 -2.17 -15.83 5.50
C VAL A 294 -2.34 -14.34 5.27
N SER A 295 -3.42 -13.93 4.61
CA SER A 295 -3.76 -12.51 4.46
C SER A 295 -3.91 -11.80 5.81
N ALA A 296 -4.55 -12.42 6.79
CA ALA A 296 -4.69 -11.85 8.13
C ALA A 296 -3.35 -11.72 8.87
N VAL A 297 -2.42 -12.67 8.74
CA VAL A 297 -1.07 -12.55 9.34
C VAL A 297 -0.30 -11.37 8.72
N LEU A 298 -0.39 -11.20 7.40
CA LEU A 298 0.21 -10.07 6.68
C LEU A 298 -0.39 -8.72 7.10
N SER A 299 -1.72 -8.66 7.23
CA SER A 299 -2.44 -7.49 7.72
C SER A 299 -2.12 -7.16 9.18
N PHE A 300 -2.00 -8.16 10.05
CA PHE A 300 -1.69 -7.99 11.48
C PHE A 300 -0.36 -7.27 11.68
N ALA A 301 0.62 -7.60 10.84
CA ALA A 301 1.91 -6.92 10.88
C ALA A 301 1.79 -5.44 10.49
N ASN A 302 0.88 -5.09 9.57
CA ASN A 302 0.75 -3.78 8.96
C ASN A 302 -0.58 -3.09 9.34
N GLN A 303 -1.61 -3.19 8.50
CA GLN A 303 -2.87 -2.44 8.61
C GLN A 303 -3.63 -2.63 9.93
N ALA A 304 -3.58 -3.83 10.51
CA ALA A 304 -4.20 -4.14 11.81
C ALA A 304 -3.22 -4.01 13.00
N GLY A 305 -2.01 -3.48 12.76
CA GLY A 305 -0.90 -3.44 13.72
C GLY A 305 -0.91 -2.26 14.69
N ASP A 306 -1.82 -1.30 14.53
CA ASP A 306 -1.82 -0.04 15.30
C ASP A 306 -1.90 -0.23 16.81
N LYS A 307 -2.62 -1.25 17.27
CA LYS A 307 -2.80 -1.57 18.71
C LYS A 307 -1.80 -2.61 19.23
N GLN A 308 -0.90 -3.07 18.37
CA GLN A 308 0.04 -4.15 18.67
C GLN A 308 1.41 -3.57 19.04
N ASP A 309 2.10 -4.22 19.97
CA ASP A 309 3.47 -3.83 20.31
C ASP A 309 4.46 -4.25 19.21
N ALA A 310 5.67 -3.69 19.28
CA ALA A 310 6.72 -3.94 18.32
C ALA A 310 7.14 -5.42 18.25
N GLU A 311 7.05 -6.15 19.36
CA GLU A 311 7.43 -7.56 19.41
C GLU A 311 6.43 -8.42 18.64
N GLU A 312 5.13 -8.22 18.87
CA GLU A 312 4.08 -9.00 18.21
C GLU A 312 4.01 -8.69 16.72
N ARG A 313 4.20 -7.41 16.33
CA ARG A 313 4.31 -7.04 14.91
C ARG A 313 5.54 -7.65 14.24
N ALA A 314 6.71 -7.58 14.89
CA ALA A 314 7.93 -8.18 14.37
C ALA A 314 7.78 -9.70 14.17
N TYR A 315 7.14 -10.38 15.13
CA TYR A 315 6.84 -11.81 15.02
C TYR A 315 5.93 -12.11 13.81
N HIS A 316 4.82 -11.37 13.62
CA HIS A 316 3.92 -11.58 12.48
C HIS A 316 4.58 -11.24 11.14
N SER A 317 5.38 -10.17 11.08
CA SER A 317 6.21 -9.85 9.91
C SER A 317 7.11 -11.02 9.51
N LEU A 318 7.85 -11.57 10.49
CA LEU A 318 8.74 -12.71 10.25
C LEU A 318 7.96 -13.98 9.89
N ALA A 319 6.83 -14.24 10.55
CA ALA A 319 6.02 -15.41 10.28
C ALA A 319 5.39 -15.37 8.88
N ALA A 320 4.82 -14.22 8.47
CA ALA A 320 4.31 -14.00 7.12
C ALA A 320 5.42 -14.17 6.06
N TYR A 321 6.59 -13.60 6.31
CA TYR A 321 7.78 -13.76 5.47
C TYR A 321 8.13 -15.24 5.24
N TYR A 322 8.22 -16.03 6.32
CA TYR A 322 8.54 -17.45 6.21
C TYR A 322 7.41 -18.26 5.57
N LEU A 323 6.13 -17.95 5.87
CA LEU A 323 4.99 -18.63 5.26
C LEU A 323 4.98 -18.48 3.74
N LEU A 324 5.25 -17.28 3.22
CA LEU A 324 5.34 -17.02 1.77
C LEU A 324 6.45 -17.87 1.12
N LEU A 325 7.65 -17.88 1.70
CA LEU A 325 8.79 -18.61 1.15
C LEU A 325 8.66 -20.13 1.27
N ILE A 326 8.20 -20.62 2.43
CA ILE A 326 8.00 -22.05 2.65
C ILE A 326 6.93 -22.60 1.71
N ASN A 327 5.84 -21.86 1.45
CA ASN A 327 4.82 -22.30 0.50
C ASN A 327 5.30 -22.24 -0.96
N ALA A 328 6.13 -21.27 -1.33
CA ALA A 328 6.77 -21.24 -2.65
C ALA A 328 7.67 -22.48 -2.86
N HIS A 329 8.51 -22.79 -1.88
CA HIS A 329 9.32 -24.01 -1.87
C HIS A 329 8.46 -25.27 -1.93
N GLN A 330 7.37 -25.32 -1.15
CA GLN A 330 6.48 -26.47 -1.14
C GLN A 330 5.80 -26.68 -2.50
N ALA A 331 5.36 -25.62 -3.16
CA ALA A 331 4.79 -25.70 -4.51
C ALA A 331 5.82 -26.28 -5.50
N GLN A 332 7.08 -25.85 -5.42
CA GLN A 332 8.16 -26.42 -6.25
C GLN A 332 8.38 -27.92 -5.99
N LEU A 333 8.31 -28.35 -4.73
CA LEU A 333 8.44 -29.77 -4.40
C LEU A 333 7.27 -30.61 -4.92
N ILE A 334 6.03 -30.11 -4.83
CA ILE A 334 4.83 -30.85 -5.24
C ILE A 334 4.69 -30.89 -6.76
N TYR A 335 4.88 -29.75 -7.42
CA TYR A 335 4.52 -29.54 -8.83
C TYR A 335 5.74 -29.49 -9.78
N GLY A 336 6.96 -29.54 -9.24
CA GLY A 336 8.19 -29.52 -10.04
C GLY A 336 8.26 -28.28 -10.92
N SER A 337 8.42 -28.46 -12.23
CA SER A 337 8.50 -27.36 -13.19
C SER A 337 7.20 -26.56 -13.34
N ALA A 338 6.04 -27.13 -12.99
CA ALA A 338 4.73 -26.48 -13.13
C ALA A 338 4.33 -25.62 -11.92
N TRP A 339 5.20 -25.45 -10.93
CA TRP A 339 4.85 -24.77 -9.67
C TRP A 339 4.34 -23.34 -9.84
N LYS A 340 4.77 -22.63 -10.90
CA LYS A 340 4.32 -21.26 -11.22
C LYS A 340 2.82 -21.18 -11.56
N GLU A 341 2.20 -22.28 -11.94
CA GLU A 341 0.75 -22.40 -12.20
C GLU A 341 -0.04 -22.69 -10.91
N HIS A 342 0.66 -23.11 -9.85
CA HIS A 342 0.07 -23.61 -8.60
C HIS A 342 0.38 -22.74 -7.38
N PHE A 343 1.06 -21.62 -7.58
CA PHE A 343 1.36 -20.68 -6.51
C PHE A 343 1.42 -19.23 -7.01
N LEU A 344 1.66 -18.31 -6.09
CA LEU A 344 1.74 -16.88 -6.39
C LEU A 344 2.89 -16.57 -7.37
N PRO A 345 2.75 -15.55 -8.23
CA PRO A 345 3.86 -15.00 -9.00
C PRO A 345 5.05 -14.64 -8.13
N VAL A 346 6.25 -14.76 -8.70
CA VAL A 346 7.51 -14.43 -8.00
C VAL A 346 7.52 -12.96 -7.59
N SER A 347 7.04 -12.06 -8.45
CA SER A 347 6.85 -10.63 -8.17
C SER A 347 6.03 -10.41 -6.89
N THR A 348 4.86 -11.05 -6.79
CA THR A 348 3.97 -10.98 -5.62
C THR A 348 4.66 -11.53 -4.37
N ILE A 349 5.30 -12.70 -4.43
CA ILE A 349 6.04 -13.25 -3.27
C ILE A 349 7.12 -12.26 -2.79
N ARG A 350 7.86 -11.66 -3.73
CA ARG A 350 8.93 -10.72 -3.43
C ARG A 350 8.41 -9.43 -2.80
N ILE A 351 7.30 -8.89 -3.30
CA ILE A 351 6.64 -7.69 -2.73
C ILE A 351 6.15 -8.00 -1.32
N GLY A 352 5.46 -9.12 -1.11
CA GLY A 352 4.99 -9.52 0.22
C GLY A 352 6.14 -9.70 1.22
N CYS A 353 7.26 -10.28 0.78
CA CYS A 353 8.47 -10.41 1.58
C CYS A 353 9.10 -9.05 1.93
N GLN A 354 9.15 -8.12 0.97
CA GLN A 354 9.68 -6.77 1.18
C GLN A 354 8.83 -5.99 2.19
N MET A 355 7.52 -6.00 2.02
CA MET A 355 6.57 -5.42 2.96
C MET A 355 6.79 -5.95 4.39
N CYS A 356 6.95 -7.26 4.56
CA CYS A 356 7.21 -7.86 5.87
C CYS A 356 8.49 -7.31 6.52
N ILE A 357 9.55 -7.13 5.74
CA ILE A 357 10.85 -6.63 6.21
C ILE A 357 10.80 -5.12 6.49
N HIS A 358 10.09 -4.35 5.68
CA HIS A 358 9.86 -2.93 5.95
C HIS A 358 9.21 -2.71 7.31
N ASN A 359 8.18 -3.50 7.62
CA ASN A 359 7.54 -3.44 8.94
C ASN A 359 8.42 -3.99 10.08
N LEU A 360 9.26 -5.01 9.81
CA LEU A 360 10.26 -5.44 10.78
C LEU A 360 11.26 -4.31 11.10
N ASN A 361 11.69 -3.56 10.09
CA ASN A 361 12.61 -2.42 10.26
C ASN A 361 11.97 -1.30 11.08
N LEU A 362 10.67 -1.04 10.88
CA LEU A 362 9.91 -0.14 11.74
C LEU A 362 9.93 -0.61 13.20
N CYS A 363 9.76 -1.91 13.45
CA CYS A 363 9.82 -2.45 14.80
C CYS A 363 11.21 -2.34 15.45
N LEU A 364 12.28 -2.46 14.68
CA LEU A 364 13.67 -2.45 15.16
C LEU A 364 14.24 -1.05 15.39
N PHE A 365 13.90 -0.10 14.50
CA PHE A 365 14.65 1.14 14.39
C PHE A 365 13.83 2.42 14.56
N CYS A 366 12.50 2.31 14.71
CA CYS A 366 11.72 3.46 15.13
C CYS A 366 12.08 3.82 16.58
N ASP A 367 12.49 5.06 16.81
CA ASP A 367 12.90 5.52 18.13
C ASP A 367 11.71 5.63 19.11
N GLU A 368 12.01 5.62 20.41
CA GLU A 368 11.00 5.64 21.49
C GLU A 368 10.20 6.96 21.57
N HIS A 369 10.68 8.01 20.89
CA HIS A 369 10.11 9.33 20.92
C HIS A 369 9.28 9.64 19.67
N THR A 370 9.32 8.76 18.66
CA THR A 370 8.59 8.91 17.40
C THR A 370 7.27 8.17 17.50
N SER A 371 6.19 8.94 17.37
CA SER A 371 4.84 8.42 17.28
C SER A 371 4.60 7.76 15.92
N VAL A 372 4.41 6.45 15.88
CA VAL A 372 4.13 5.72 14.63
C VAL A 372 2.98 4.75 14.77
N ARG A 373 2.07 4.78 13.80
CA ARG A 373 1.05 3.77 13.56
C ARG A 373 1.36 3.06 12.25
N PRO A 374 1.57 1.73 12.22
CA PRO A 374 1.89 1.02 10.99
C PRO A 374 0.87 1.23 9.87
N SER A 375 -0.44 1.30 10.18
CA SER A 375 -1.48 1.58 9.17
C SER A 375 -1.36 2.99 8.58
N ARG A 376 -0.67 3.90 9.29
CA ARG A 376 -0.46 5.30 8.91
C ARG A 376 0.93 5.58 8.35
N PHE A 377 1.83 4.60 8.39
CA PHE A 377 3.09 4.64 7.67
C PHE A 377 2.93 3.83 6.40
N ALA A 378 2.07 4.29 5.50
CA ALA A 378 1.69 3.63 4.26
C ALA A 378 1.42 4.66 3.17
N GLU A 379 1.48 4.22 1.92
CA GLU A 379 1.31 5.11 0.78
C GLU A 379 -0.12 5.70 0.71
N HIS A 380 -1.13 4.97 1.17
CA HIS A 380 -2.57 5.33 1.27
C HIS A 380 -2.89 6.79 1.69
N ALA A 381 -1.97 7.48 2.38
CA ALA A 381 -2.06 8.93 2.59
C ALA A 381 -2.22 9.73 1.27
N SER A 382 -1.53 9.31 0.21
CA SER A 382 -1.56 9.90 -1.12
C SER A 382 -2.90 9.62 -1.81
N GLU A 383 -3.41 8.38 -1.77
CA GLU A 383 -4.75 8.05 -2.29
C GLU A 383 -5.85 8.94 -1.66
N LEU A 384 -5.84 9.09 -0.33
CA LEU A 384 -6.79 9.97 0.38
C LEU A 384 -6.64 11.43 -0.04
N HIS A 385 -5.40 11.88 -0.22
CA HIS A 385 -5.09 13.22 -0.70
C HIS A 385 -5.67 13.43 -2.11
N PHE A 386 -5.45 12.50 -3.04
CA PHE A 386 -5.96 12.58 -4.40
C PHE A 386 -7.48 12.61 -4.44
N GLY A 387 -8.16 11.76 -3.66
CA GLY A 387 -9.61 11.79 -3.53
C GLY A 387 -10.11 13.18 -3.08
N ALA A 388 -9.44 13.79 -2.10
CA ALA A 388 -9.77 15.12 -1.63
C ALA A 388 -9.51 16.22 -2.67
N LEU A 389 -8.43 16.11 -3.46
CA LEU A 389 -8.14 17.04 -4.57
C LEU A 389 -9.23 17.00 -5.65
N LYS A 390 -9.75 15.81 -5.94
CA LYS A 390 -10.74 15.56 -7.01
C LYS A 390 -12.19 15.79 -6.55
N SER A 391 -12.47 15.75 -5.25
CA SER A 391 -13.82 15.83 -4.67
C SER A 391 -14.69 17.02 -5.12
N GLY A 392 -14.10 18.12 -5.56
CA GLY A 392 -14.81 19.32 -6.00
C GLY A 392 -15.28 19.30 -7.46
N PHE A 393 -14.93 18.26 -8.23
CA PHE A 393 -15.11 18.22 -9.68
C PHE A 393 -15.98 17.04 -10.09
N ARG A 394 -16.96 17.28 -10.96
CA ARG A 394 -17.79 16.28 -11.61
C ARG A 394 -16.99 15.74 -12.81
N GLY A 395 -16.70 14.44 -12.82
CA GLY A 395 -15.95 13.78 -13.89
C GLY A 395 -14.45 13.64 -13.61
N THR A 396 -13.63 13.59 -14.65
CA THR A 396 -12.16 13.48 -14.51
C THR A 396 -11.52 14.87 -14.59
N PRO A 397 -11.03 15.45 -13.48
CA PRO A 397 -10.42 16.78 -13.49
C PRO A 397 -9.08 16.80 -14.26
N SER A 398 -8.70 17.98 -14.73
CA SER A 398 -7.41 18.24 -15.39
C SER A 398 -6.28 18.60 -14.41
N VAL A 399 -5.05 18.72 -14.90
CA VAL A 399 -3.92 19.24 -14.11
C VAL A 399 -4.14 20.69 -13.66
N ALA A 400 -4.88 21.49 -14.43
CA ALA A 400 -5.25 22.86 -14.02
C ALA A 400 -6.22 22.85 -12.82
N ASP A 401 -7.17 21.92 -12.82
CA ASP A 401 -8.13 21.72 -11.73
C ASP A 401 -7.45 21.21 -10.47
N MET A 402 -6.48 20.29 -10.61
CA MET A 402 -5.64 19.81 -9.51
C MET A 402 -5.03 20.96 -8.70
N LEU A 403 -4.48 21.98 -9.35
CA LEU A 403 -3.84 23.11 -8.65
C LEU A 403 -4.81 23.86 -7.75
N VAL A 404 -6.05 24.06 -8.21
CA VAL A 404 -7.09 24.73 -7.44
C VAL A 404 -7.60 23.81 -6.33
N GLY A 405 -7.82 22.52 -6.62
CA GLY A 405 -8.18 21.50 -5.65
C GLY A 405 -7.15 21.38 -4.53
N GLN A 406 -5.86 21.38 -4.87
CA GLN A 406 -4.73 21.35 -3.95
C GLN A 406 -4.69 22.58 -3.05
N HIS A 407 -4.88 23.77 -3.61
CA HIS A 407 -4.96 24.99 -2.83
C HIS A 407 -6.12 24.93 -1.81
N LYS A 408 -7.33 24.55 -2.28
CA LYS A 408 -8.52 24.38 -1.43
C LYS A 408 -8.24 23.37 -0.32
N HIS A 409 -7.71 22.21 -0.66
CA HIS A 409 -7.50 21.12 0.29
C HIS A 409 -6.49 21.50 1.37
N HIS A 410 -5.32 22.04 0.97
CA HIS A 410 -4.31 22.49 1.93
C HIS A 410 -4.86 23.58 2.85
N LEU A 411 -5.56 24.61 2.34
CA LEU A 411 -6.19 25.62 3.20
C LEU A 411 -7.23 25.02 4.15
N GLY A 412 -7.97 24.01 3.69
CA GLY A 412 -8.91 23.25 4.53
C GLY A 412 -8.21 22.55 5.69
N GLN A 413 -7.12 21.81 5.41
CA GLN A 413 -6.32 21.12 6.42
C GLN A 413 -5.72 22.08 7.46
N LEU A 414 -5.30 23.29 7.06
CA LEU A 414 -4.75 24.30 7.96
C LEU A 414 -5.77 24.82 8.98
N ARG A 415 -7.07 24.74 8.67
CA ARG A 415 -8.15 25.14 9.59
C ARG A 415 -8.51 24.06 10.61
N GLN A 416 -8.17 22.81 10.35
CA GLN A 416 -8.48 21.72 11.24
C GLN A 416 -7.57 21.79 12.46
N LYS A 417 -8.12 21.67 13.67
CA LYS A 417 -7.30 21.51 14.87
C LYS A 417 -6.58 20.16 14.76
N PHE A 418 -5.26 20.20 14.83
CA PHE A 418 -4.45 18.99 14.86
C PHE A 418 -3.84 18.84 16.24
N GLU A 419 -4.17 17.73 16.90
CA GLU A 419 -3.56 17.31 18.14
C GLU A 419 -2.83 15.98 17.88
N PRO A 420 -1.49 15.96 17.90
CA PRO A 420 -0.73 14.73 17.79
C PRO A 420 -1.18 13.78 18.90
N THR A 421 -1.59 12.56 18.53
CA THR A 421 -1.84 11.51 19.52
C THR A 421 -0.56 10.72 19.70
N PRO A 422 0.15 10.84 20.84
CA PRO A 422 1.40 10.11 21.03
C PRO A 422 1.14 8.60 21.03
N CYS A 423 1.75 7.89 20.08
CA CYS A 423 1.84 6.45 20.06
C CYS A 423 3.27 6.07 20.44
N LEU A 424 3.51 5.74 21.71
CA LEU A 424 4.85 5.37 22.15
C LEU A 424 5.22 4.00 21.56
N HIS A 425 6.15 4.00 20.61
CA HIS A 425 6.78 2.80 20.08
C HIS A 425 7.95 2.42 20.98
N LYS A 426 8.14 1.12 21.27
CA LYS A 426 9.36 0.65 21.93
C LYS A 426 10.16 -0.19 20.93
N PRO A 427 11.33 0.25 20.48
CA PRO A 427 12.12 -0.49 19.51
C PRO A 427 12.53 -1.84 20.07
N LEU A 428 12.54 -2.83 19.19
CA LEU A 428 12.98 -4.17 19.49
C LEU A 428 14.51 -4.23 19.48
N THR A 429 15.12 -4.89 20.47
CA THR A 429 16.56 -5.12 20.44
C THR A 429 16.93 -6.13 19.34
N PRO A 430 18.13 -6.02 18.74
CA PRO A 430 18.59 -6.99 17.74
C PRO A 430 18.56 -8.44 18.25
N GLU A 431 18.92 -8.69 19.50
CA GLU A 431 18.93 -10.02 20.11
C GLU A 431 17.52 -10.60 20.23
N ARG A 432 16.54 -9.75 20.58
CA ARG A 432 15.14 -10.17 20.63
C ARG A 432 14.63 -10.48 19.23
N ALA A 433 14.98 -9.67 18.24
CA ALA A 433 14.64 -9.91 16.84
C ALA A 433 15.17 -11.25 16.32
N GLN A 434 16.41 -11.61 16.66
CA GLN A 434 17.00 -12.91 16.32
C GLN A 434 16.22 -14.07 16.96
N THR A 435 15.82 -13.91 18.22
CA THR A 435 15.01 -14.90 18.93
C THR A 435 13.65 -15.08 18.26
N LEU A 436 12.97 -13.97 17.95
CA LEU A 436 11.68 -13.99 17.24
C LEU A 436 11.80 -14.58 15.84
N SER A 437 12.89 -14.29 15.12
CA SER A 437 13.15 -14.85 13.78
C SER A 437 13.26 -16.37 13.81
N ARG A 438 14.00 -16.93 14.77
CA ARG A 438 14.06 -18.38 14.95
C ARG A 438 12.70 -18.97 15.32
N GLN A 439 11.99 -18.34 16.24
CA GLN A 439 10.68 -18.79 16.69
C GLN A 439 9.65 -18.78 15.55
N ALA A 440 9.55 -17.66 14.83
CA ALA A 440 8.62 -17.50 13.72
C ALA A 440 8.92 -18.49 12.58
N PHE A 441 10.19 -18.78 12.30
CA PHE A 441 10.56 -19.82 11.33
C PHE A 441 10.08 -21.20 11.77
N GLN A 442 10.34 -21.58 13.03
CA GLN A 442 9.89 -22.86 13.58
C GLN A 442 8.36 -22.99 13.56
N ASP A 443 7.65 -21.94 13.96
CA ASP A 443 6.20 -21.92 13.98
C ASP A 443 5.60 -21.91 12.56
N ALA A 444 6.27 -21.29 11.58
CA ALA A 444 5.90 -21.41 10.16
C ALA A 444 6.13 -22.83 9.61
N CYS A 445 7.22 -23.53 10.00
CA CYS A 445 7.42 -24.94 9.66
C CYS A 445 6.35 -25.84 10.28
N LYS A 446 5.98 -25.60 11.54
CA LYS A 446 4.86 -26.31 12.18
C LYS A 446 3.58 -26.08 11.41
N TRP A 447 3.22 -24.81 11.16
CA TRP A 447 2.04 -24.45 10.36
C TRP A 447 2.03 -25.16 9.01
N GLN A 448 3.16 -25.18 8.31
CA GLN A 448 3.28 -25.87 7.03
C GLN A 448 3.04 -27.38 7.15
N ALA A 449 3.51 -28.03 8.22
CA ALA A 449 3.24 -29.44 8.47
C ALA A 449 1.73 -29.70 8.70
N TRP A 450 1.03 -28.78 9.37
CA TRP A 450 -0.41 -28.86 9.56
C TRP A 450 -1.19 -28.86 8.24
N THR A 451 -0.72 -28.11 7.26
CA THR A 451 -1.37 -27.97 5.94
C THR A 451 -0.81 -28.89 4.87
N SER A 452 0.19 -29.73 5.18
CA SER A 452 0.87 -30.60 4.22
C SER A 452 0.65 -32.07 4.55
N VAL A 453 0.68 -32.90 3.50
CA VAL A 453 0.65 -34.37 3.61
C VAL A 453 2.08 -34.92 3.58
N ASN A 454 2.35 -35.96 4.38
CA ASN A 454 3.61 -36.71 4.44
C ASN A 454 4.84 -35.88 4.80
N ARG A 455 4.70 -34.87 5.67
CA ARG A 455 5.79 -33.97 6.06
C ARG A 455 5.72 -33.62 7.53
N THR A 456 6.85 -33.73 8.24
CA THR A 456 7.04 -33.20 9.59
C THR A 456 7.65 -31.80 9.56
N PRO A 457 7.58 -31.01 10.64
CA PRO A 457 8.22 -29.69 10.71
C PRO A 457 9.73 -29.74 10.45
N ASP A 458 10.43 -30.75 10.98
CA ASP A 458 11.87 -30.90 10.82
C ASP A 458 12.25 -31.19 9.37
N GLN A 459 11.50 -32.07 8.69
CA GLN A 459 11.70 -32.33 7.26
C GLN A 459 11.47 -31.07 6.42
N ILE A 460 10.48 -30.26 6.78
CA ILE A 460 10.22 -28.98 6.10
C ILE A 460 11.39 -28.02 6.32
N ALA A 461 11.88 -27.89 7.55
CA ALA A 461 13.01 -27.02 7.87
C ALA A 461 14.30 -27.42 7.13
N GLU A 462 14.65 -28.72 7.14
CA GLU A 462 15.85 -29.24 6.48
C GLU A 462 15.80 -29.03 4.96
N THR A 463 14.69 -29.41 4.33
CA THR A 463 14.53 -29.26 2.87
C THR A 463 14.48 -27.79 2.45
N PHE A 464 13.82 -26.94 3.26
CA PHE A 464 13.79 -25.49 3.03
C PHE A 464 15.19 -24.86 3.12
N GLU A 465 16.01 -25.23 4.11
CA GLU A 465 17.36 -24.70 4.25
C GLU A 465 18.22 -24.99 3.02
N LEU A 466 18.17 -26.22 2.51
CA LEU A 466 18.87 -26.63 1.30
C LEU A 466 18.36 -25.85 0.07
N TRP A 467 17.04 -25.74 -0.08
CA TRP A 467 16.42 -24.98 -1.15
C TRP A 467 16.78 -23.49 -1.11
N TYR A 468 16.71 -22.87 0.07
CA TYR A 468 16.93 -21.44 0.24
C TYR A 468 18.35 -21.04 -0.20
N ARG A 469 19.35 -21.85 0.17
CA ARG A 469 20.75 -21.66 -0.25
C ARG A 469 20.94 -21.81 -1.77
N ARG A 470 20.17 -22.69 -2.43
CA ARG A 470 20.30 -22.98 -3.87
C ARG A 470 19.55 -21.99 -4.75
N GLU A 471 18.32 -21.64 -4.35
CA GLU A 471 17.32 -20.96 -5.18
C GLU A 471 16.59 -19.83 -4.45
N GLY A 472 16.26 -19.99 -3.16
CA GLY A 472 15.46 -18.99 -2.43
C GLY A 472 16.09 -17.59 -2.40
N LEU A 473 17.43 -17.51 -2.27
CA LEU A 473 18.15 -16.24 -2.40
C LEU A 473 18.00 -15.59 -3.79
N LYS A 474 18.00 -16.40 -4.85
CA LYS A 474 17.84 -15.90 -6.24
C LYS A 474 16.43 -15.36 -6.46
N LEU A 475 15.42 -16.06 -5.95
CA LEU A 475 14.01 -15.63 -6.02
C LEU A 475 13.82 -14.22 -5.44
N LEU A 476 14.49 -13.94 -4.31
CA LEU A 476 14.44 -12.63 -3.64
C LEU A 476 15.35 -11.56 -4.27
N ALA A 477 16.40 -11.96 -5.00
CA ALA A 477 17.40 -11.07 -5.57
C ALA A 477 17.14 -10.65 -7.03
N SER A 478 16.41 -11.44 -7.82
CA SER A 478 16.10 -11.12 -9.22
C SER A 478 15.37 -9.79 -9.35
N ASN A 479 15.67 -9.02 -10.41
CA ASN A 479 14.93 -7.81 -10.73
C ASN A 479 13.55 -8.18 -11.31
N PRO A 480 12.49 -7.36 -11.11
CA PRO A 480 11.17 -7.59 -11.73
C PRO A 480 11.24 -7.63 -13.27
N THR A 481 12.23 -6.98 -13.85
CA THR A 481 12.42 -6.84 -15.30
C THR A 481 13.14 -8.01 -15.97
N GLU A 482 13.78 -8.89 -15.21
CA GLU A 482 14.53 -10.04 -15.74
C GLU A 482 13.62 -11.28 -15.84
N GLY A 483 12.83 -11.36 -16.92
CA GLY A 483 12.29 -12.63 -17.42
C GLY A 483 11.08 -13.23 -16.70
N ASP A 484 10.32 -12.46 -15.91
CA ASP A 484 8.96 -12.89 -15.56
C ASP A 484 8.04 -12.63 -16.76
N GLU A 485 7.86 -13.67 -17.58
CA GLU A 485 6.90 -13.77 -18.69
C GLU A 485 5.43 -13.87 -18.22
N ASP A 486 5.12 -13.51 -16.97
CA ASP A 486 3.73 -13.41 -16.52
C ASP A 486 3.17 -12.09 -17.08
N VAL A 487 2.65 -12.19 -18.31
CA VAL A 487 1.94 -11.13 -19.07
C VAL A 487 0.83 -10.45 -18.24
N ASP A 488 0.33 -11.11 -17.19
CA ASP A 488 -0.66 -10.60 -16.23
C ASP A 488 -0.19 -9.36 -15.44
N ASP A 489 1.10 -9.23 -15.11
CA ASP A 489 1.57 -8.09 -14.30
C ASP A 489 1.66 -6.78 -15.12
N ARG A 490 1.77 -6.85 -16.45
CA ARG A 490 1.76 -5.64 -17.33
C ARG A 490 0.36 -5.12 -17.60
N ALA A 491 -0.64 -6.00 -17.64
CA ALA A 491 -2.03 -5.62 -17.81
C ALA A 491 -2.57 -4.84 -16.58
N LEU A 492 -2.00 -5.08 -15.40
CA LEU A 492 -2.36 -4.40 -14.15
C LEU A 492 -1.79 -2.98 -14.02
N ASP A 493 -0.65 -2.70 -14.65
CA ASP A 493 0.12 -1.48 -14.36
C ASP A 493 -0.07 -0.33 -15.37
N MET A 494 -0.63 -0.50 -16.58
CA MET A 494 -0.75 0.66 -17.49
C MET A 494 -1.65 0.55 -18.73
N ASP A 495 -2.33 -0.57 -18.99
CA ASP A 495 -3.10 -0.75 -20.23
C ASP A 495 -4.60 -0.40 -20.10
N TRP A 496 -5.05 0.08 -18.93
CA TRP A 496 -6.40 0.63 -18.72
C TRP A 496 -6.59 2.06 -19.23
N VAL A 497 -5.74 2.51 -20.15
CA VAL A 497 -6.11 3.58 -21.09
C VAL A 497 -7.07 2.95 -22.11
N GLU A 498 -8.21 2.43 -21.63
CA GLU A 498 -9.33 2.14 -22.52
C GLU A 498 -9.64 3.44 -23.25
N GLU A 499 -9.59 3.34 -24.58
CA GLU A 499 -10.21 4.27 -25.50
C GLU A 499 -11.60 4.58 -24.97
N LEU A 500 -11.74 5.73 -24.30
CA LEU A 500 -13.02 6.35 -24.01
C LEU A 500 -13.81 6.30 -25.31
N HIS A 501 -14.79 5.41 -25.39
CA HIS A 501 -15.68 5.31 -26.53
C HIS A 501 -16.30 6.69 -26.72
N GLU A 502 -15.86 7.40 -27.77
CA GLU A 502 -16.49 8.64 -28.18
C GLU A 502 -17.96 8.30 -28.45
N PRO A 503 -18.92 8.85 -27.68
CA PRO A 503 -20.32 8.64 -27.96
C PRO A 503 -20.63 9.18 -29.36
N LEU A 504 -21.61 8.58 -30.03
CA LEU A 504 -22.05 8.98 -31.38
C LEU A 504 -22.61 10.43 -31.45
N ASP A 505 -22.66 11.15 -30.31
CA ASP A 505 -23.01 12.57 -30.17
C ASP A 505 -21.90 13.38 -29.43
N ALA A 506 -20.64 13.19 -29.84
CA ALA A 506 -19.44 13.66 -29.13
C ALA A 506 -19.33 15.20 -28.91
N GLU A 507 -19.87 16.04 -29.81
CA GLU A 507 -19.70 17.50 -29.70
C GLU A 507 -20.60 18.13 -28.63
N GLU A 508 -21.87 17.71 -28.54
CA GLU A 508 -22.82 18.28 -27.57
C GLU A 508 -22.49 17.80 -26.14
N GLN A 509 -22.08 16.53 -26.00
CA GLN A 509 -21.59 15.98 -24.73
C GLN A 509 -20.28 16.66 -24.29
N ALA A 510 -19.31 16.84 -25.19
CA ALA A 510 -18.06 17.53 -24.87
C ALA A 510 -18.29 19.00 -24.45
N SER A 511 -19.26 19.69 -25.07
CA SER A 511 -19.62 21.05 -24.67
C SER A 511 -20.27 21.10 -23.28
N MET A 512 -21.13 20.13 -22.95
CA MET A 512 -21.76 20.04 -21.63
C MET A 512 -20.75 19.65 -20.54
N ASP A 513 -19.82 18.76 -20.84
CA ASP A 513 -18.73 18.37 -19.93
C ASP A 513 -17.79 19.56 -19.67
N ALA A 514 -17.45 20.34 -20.70
CA ALA A 514 -16.64 21.55 -20.57
C ALA A 514 -17.33 22.64 -19.72
N LEU A 515 -18.64 22.84 -19.89
CA LEU A 515 -19.43 23.76 -19.05
C LEU A 515 -19.45 23.29 -17.59
N THR A 516 -19.69 22.00 -17.37
CA THR A 516 -19.70 21.38 -16.03
C THR A 516 -18.35 21.56 -15.33
N ALA A 517 -17.24 21.29 -16.03
CA ALA A 517 -15.89 21.48 -15.51
C ALA A 517 -15.60 22.96 -15.16
N ALA A 518 -16.05 23.90 -16.00
CA ALA A 518 -15.89 25.34 -15.73
C ALA A 518 -16.69 25.82 -14.51
N GLU A 519 -17.91 25.31 -14.31
CA GLU A 519 -18.72 25.58 -13.12
C GLU A 519 -18.04 25.08 -11.84
N ASP A 520 -17.49 23.86 -11.86
CA ASP A 520 -16.83 23.24 -10.72
C ASP A 520 -15.54 23.97 -10.36
N LEU A 521 -14.76 24.36 -11.38
CA LEU A 521 -13.56 25.18 -11.20
C LEU A 521 -13.91 26.54 -10.58
N LEU A 522 -14.96 27.19 -11.05
CA LEU A 522 -15.41 28.48 -10.50
C LEU A 522 -15.86 28.33 -9.04
N ALA A 523 -16.67 27.32 -8.74
CA ALA A 523 -17.14 27.05 -7.38
C ALA A 523 -15.98 26.78 -6.42
N THR A 524 -15.01 25.97 -6.86
CA THR A 524 -13.80 25.65 -6.08
C THR A 524 -12.93 26.89 -5.86
N LYS A 525 -12.72 27.73 -6.89
CA LYS A 525 -11.98 29.01 -6.74
C LYS A 525 -12.67 29.97 -5.76
N GLN A 526 -13.99 30.08 -5.80
CA GLN A 526 -14.74 30.90 -4.85
C GLN A 526 -14.57 30.39 -3.41
N GLU A 527 -14.50 29.08 -3.21
CA GLU A 527 -14.24 28.49 -1.89
C GLU A 527 -12.81 28.77 -1.40
N VAL A 528 -11.81 28.70 -2.29
CA VAL A 528 -10.42 29.11 -1.97
C VAL A 528 -10.37 30.56 -1.50
N ILE A 529 -11.04 31.49 -2.21
CA ILE A 529 -11.08 32.91 -1.83
C ILE A 529 -11.69 33.05 -0.42
N LYS A 530 -12.82 32.39 -0.15
CA LYS A 530 -13.45 32.41 1.19
C LYS A 530 -12.51 31.87 2.27
N LEU A 531 -11.76 30.81 1.99
CA LEU A 531 -10.79 30.24 2.92
C LEU A 531 -9.62 31.19 3.20
N GLN A 532 -9.12 31.88 2.17
CA GLN A 532 -8.06 32.89 2.32
C GLN A 532 -8.53 34.11 3.12
N GLU A 533 -9.73 34.60 2.86
CA GLU A 533 -10.33 35.73 3.59
C GLU A 533 -10.56 35.37 5.07
N ALA A 534 -11.03 34.15 5.36
CA ALA A 534 -11.17 33.65 6.72
C ALA A 534 -9.81 33.56 7.45
N ALA A 535 -8.77 33.09 6.76
CA ALA A 535 -7.42 33.04 7.33
C ALA A 535 -6.85 34.45 7.59
N ALA A 536 -7.03 35.39 6.66
CA ALA A 536 -6.54 36.76 6.78
C ALA A 536 -7.26 37.60 7.84
N SER A 537 -8.55 37.34 8.08
CA SER A 537 -9.36 38.04 9.07
C SER A 537 -9.15 37.56 10.51
N GLY A 538 -8.37 36.50 10.73
CA GLY A 538 -8.19 35.88 12.05
C GLY A 538 -9.44 35.22 12.62
N ILE A 539 -10.55 35.20 11.86
CA ILE A 539 -11.78 34.48 12.16
C ILE A 539 -11.56 33.03 11.72
N MET A 540 -10.67 32.33 12.43
CA MET A 540 -10.58 30.89 12.31
C MET A 540 -11.70 30.29 13.16
N ASP A 541 -12.89 30.19 12.58
CA ASP A 541 -13.87 29.21 13.08
C ASP A 541 -13.20 27.84 12.95
N VAL A 542 -12.74 27.33 14.10
CA VAL A 542 -12.25 25.98 14.25
C VAL A 542 -13.43 25.09 13.90
N VAL A 543 -13.38 24.46 12.73
CA VAL A 543 -14.38 23.47 12.35
C VAL A 543 -14.24 22.34 13.37
N THR A 544 -15.27 22.14 14.18
CA THR A 544 -15.32 21.03 15.14
C THR A 544 -15.30 19.70 14.39
N GLU A 545 -14.72 18.68 15.01
CA GLU A 545 -14.48 17.35 14.43
C GLU A 545 -15.74 16.75 13.79
N GLU A 546 -16.92 17.00 14.37
CA GLU A 546 -18.22 16.53 13.88
C GLU A 546 -18.68 17.22 12.57
N ALA A 547 -18.32 18.49 12.36
CA ALA A 547 -18.76 19.27 11.21
C ALA A 547 -17.86 19.06 9.97
N ALA A 548 -16.59 18.70 10.16
CA ALA A 548 -15.68 18.34 9.08
C ALA A 548 -16.02 16.96 8.50
N VAL A 549 -16.30 15.99 9.37
CA VAL A 549 -16.69 14.63 8.99
C VAL A 549 -18.03 14.62 8.23
N ALA A 550 -19.01 15.42 8.66
CA ALA A 550 -20.31 15.53 7.99
C ALA A 550 -20.28 16.18 6.58
N LYS A 551 -19.18 16.82 6.19
CA LYS A 551 -18.98 17.33 4.81
C LYS A 551 -18.17 16.38 3.93
N ALA A 552 -17.31 15.54 4.52
CA ALA A 552 -16.60 14.47 3.81
C ALA A 552 -17.49 13.25 3.51
N THR A 553 -18.64 13.13 4.19
CA THR A 553 -19.57 11.99 4.06
C THR A 553 -20.27 11.84 2.70
N ASP A 554 -20.19 12.81 1.79
CA ASP A 554 -20.82 12.73 0.46
C ASP A 554 -19.87 12.23 -0.65
N THR A 555 -18.58 12.04 -0.37
CA THR A 555 -17.59 11.47 -1.32
C THR A 555 -16.72 10.43 -0.62
N ASP A 556 -16.90 9.17 -0.98
CA ASP A 556 -16.06 8.00 -0.65
C ASP A 556 -15.52 7.87 0.78
N GLY A 557 -16.32 7.22 1.63
CA GLY A 557 -15.96 5.91 2.20
C GLY A 557 -14.88 5.78 3.29
N ALA A 558 -13.83 6.61 3.33
CA ALA A 558 -12.63 6.31 4.12
C ALA A 558 -12.59 6.99 5.50
N ASP A 559 -13.32 8.10 5.69
CA ASP A 559 -13.43 8.79 6.99
C ASP A 559 -14.70 8.38 7.74
N ARG A 560 -15.18 7.15 7.51
CA ARG A 560 -16.16 6.52 8.39
C ARG A 560 -15.49 6.38 9.74
N HIS A 561 -15.86 7.28 10.66
CA HIS A 561 -15.76 7.16 12.11
C HIS A 561 -15.00 5.91 12.54
N LEU A 562 -13.72 6.05 12.92
CA LEU A 562 -13.18 5.14 13.92
C LEU A 562 -14.22 5.11 15.04
N PRO A 563 -14.91 3.98 15.27
CA PRO A 563 -15.92 3.93 16.31
C PRO A 563 -15.24 4.34 17.62
N PRO A 564 -15.92 5.10 18.50
CA PRO A 564 -15.40 5.35 19.85
C PRO A 564 -14.98 4.00 20.42
N GLU A 565 -13.71 3.89 20.81
CA GLU A 565 -13.00 2.66 21.20
C GLU A 565 -13.97 1.52 21.47
N ALA A 566 -14.30 0.75 20.43
CA ALA A 566 -15.03 -0.48 20.63
C ALA A 566 -14.10 -1.30 21.52
N LYS A 567 -14.47 -1.46 22.81
CA LYS A 567 -13.78 -2.36 23.73
C LYS A 567 -13.49 -3.62 22.93
N SER A 568 -12.22 -3.94 22.76
CA SER A 568 -11.77 -5.15 22.06
C SER A 568 -12.52 -6.33 22.67
N LEU A 569 -13.65 -6.68 22.06
CA LEU A 569 -14.55 -7.74 22.51
C LEU A 569 -13.94 -9.12 22.20
N TYR A 570 -12.77 -9.12 21.56
CA TYR A 570 -12.06 -10.28 21.09
C TYR A 570 -10.76 -10.43 21.88
N ASP A 571 -10.56 -11.65 22.40
CA ASP A 571 -9.30 -12.06 23.00
C ASP A 571 -8.17 -11.84 22.00
N LYS A 572 -7.04 -11.29 22.49
CA LYS A 572 -5.79 -11.04 21.74
C LYS A 572 -5.25 -12.35 21.16
N THR A 573 -5.86 -12.81 20.07
CA THR A 573 -5.48 -14.03 19.39
C THR A 573 -4.38 -13.67 18.41
N SER A 574 -3.21 -14.29 18.56
CA SER A 574 -2.10 -14.16 17.61
C SER A 574 -1.78 -15.47 16.92
N MET A 575 -0.97 -15.41 15.86
CA MET A 575 -0.47 -16.62 15.21
C MET A 575 0.30 -17.51 16.21
N ARG A 576 1.05 -16.94 17.16
CA ARG A 576 1.76 -17.73 18.19
C ARG A 576 0.78 -18.53 19.05
N THR A 577 -0.30 -17.88 19.50
CA THR A 577 -1.36 -18.53 20.27
C THR A 577 -2.05 -19.63 19.47
N LEU A 578 -2.31 -19.41 18.17
CA LEU A 578 -2.88 -20.43 17.29
C LEU A 578 -1.97 -21.64 17.08
N VAL A 579 -0.68 -21.41 16.80
CA VAL A 579 0.28 -22.50 16.62
C VAL A 579 0.42 -23.33 17.90
N GLN A 580 0.42 -22.68 19.07
CA GLN A 580 0.41 -23.38 20.36
C GLN A 580 -0.89 -24.19 20.52
N GLN A 581 -2.05 -23.57 20.30
CA GLN A 581 -3.35 -24.24 20.38
C GLN A 581 -3.43 -25.47 19.48
N PHE A 582 -2.86 -25.42 18.28
CA PHE A 582 -2.82 -26.56 17.36
C PHE A 582 -1.83 -27.62 17.83
N SER A 583 -0.66 -27.22 18.30
CA SER A 583 0.36 -28.14 18.83
C SER A 583 -0.14 -28.95 20.03
N ASP A 584 -1.07 -28.39 20.82
CA ASP A 584 -1.67 -29.04 21.99
C ASP A 584 -2.88 -29.95 21.64
N MET A 585 -3.26 -30.09 20.36
CA MET A 585 -4.38 -30.94 19.97
C MET A 585 -4.03 -32.43 20.11
N GLU A 586 -4.67 -33.11 21.06
CA GLU A 586 -4.47 -34.55 21.34
C GLU A 586 -4.68 -35.46 20.12
N SER A 587 -5.44 -35.00 19.12
CA SER A 587 -5.78 -35.77 17.91
C SER A 587 -4.61 -35.93 16.92
N PHE A 588 -3.47 -35.27 17.14
CA PHE A 588 -2.34 -35.28 16.23
C PHE A 588 -0.99 -35.09 16.94
N SER A 589 -0.06 -36.04 16.76
CA SER A 589 1.34 -35.85 17.13
C SER A 589 2.12 -35.30 15.94
N ILE A 590 2.54 -34.04 16.04
CA ILE A 590 3.28 -33.33 14.97
C ILE A 590 4.65 -33.95 14.65
N GLU A 591 5.17 -34.76 15.56
CA GLU A 591 6.47 -35.45 15.46
C GLU A 591 6.33 -36.87 14.88
N SER A 592 5.11 -37.39 14.76
CA SER A 592 4.84 -38.75 14.28
C SER A 592 4.62 -38.77 12.77
N GLU A 593 5.55 -39.38 12.02
CA GLU A 593 5.37 -39.58 10.56
C GLU A 593 4.09 -40.34 10.23
N ALA A 594 3.68 -41.28 11.09
CA ALA A 594 2.44 -42.05 10.91
C ALA A 594 1.17 -41.16 10.88
N ASP A 595 1.24 -39.99 11.50
CA ASP A 595 0.12 -39.05 11.53
C ASP A 595 0.15 -38.03 10.39
N THR A 596 1.14 -38.07 9.49
CA THR A 596 1.26 -37.10 8.38
C THR A 596 0.43 -37.44 7.14
N GLY A 597 -0.21 -38.62 7.09
CA GLY A 597 -0.99 -39.09 5.94
C GLY A 597 -2.25 -38.27 5.62
N TYR A 598 -2.85 -38.52 4.44
CA TYR A 598 -3.98 -37.74 3.90
C TYR A 598 -5.19 -37.61 4.84
N SER A 599 -5.67 -38.73 5.42
CA SER A 599 -6.85 -38.71 6.31
C SER A 599 -6.60 -37.83 7.53
N ARG A 600 -5.42 -37.96 8.14
CA ARG A 600 -5.02 -37.17 9.30
C ARG A 600 -4.85 -35.69 8.96
N CYS A 601 -4.30 -35.39 7.78
CA CYS A 601 -4.20 -34.02 7.29
C CYS A 601 -5.57 -33.36 7.16
N LEU A 602 -6.55 -34.08 6.60
CA LEU A 602 -7.92 -33.57 6.54
C LEU A 602 -8.50 -33.32 7.93
N ASP A 603 -8.35 -34.25 8.87
CA ASP A 603 -8.85 -34.10 10.24
C ASP A 603 -8.25 -32.87 10.95
N ARG A 604 -6.94 -32.63 10.77
CA ARG A 604 -6.24 -31.43 11.24
C ARG A 604 -6.84 -30.16 10.65
N LEU A 605 -6.94 -30.11 9.33
CA LEU A 605 -7.45 -28.97 8.59
C LEU A 605 -8.88 -28.60 8.98
N LEU A 606 -9.73 -29.60 9.25
CA LEU A 606 -11.10 -29.38 9.73
C LEU A 606 -11.13 -28.74 11.13
N GLN A 607 -10.22 -29.15 12.02
CA GLN A 607 -10.10 -28.60 13.38
C GLN A 607 -9.55 -27.16 13.40
N MET A 608 -8.69 -26.81 12.44
CA MET A 608 -8.10 -25.46 12.34
C MET A 608 -9.10 -24.37 11.92
N ARG A 609 -10.21 -24.71 11.27
CA ARG A 609 -11.13 -23.75 10.66
C ARG A 609 -11.68 -22.70 11.62
N ALA A 610 -12.24 -23.13 12.75
CA ALA A 610 -12.89 -22.21 13.68
C ALA A 610 -11.89 -21.25 14.36
N PRO A 611 -10.71 -21.72 14.85
CA PRO A 611 -9.68 -20.82 15.37
C PRO A 611 -9.14 -19.85 14.30
N ILE A 612 -8.93 -20.32 13.06
CA ILE A 612 -8.55 -19.45 11.94
C ILE A 612 -9.60 -18.38 11.69
N GLN A 613 -10.88 -18.76 11.58
CA GLN A 613 -11.96 -17.82 11.30
C GLN A 613 -12.03 -16.71 12.36
N LYS A 614 -11.86 -17.06 13.64
CA LYS A 614 -11.81 -16.09 14.75
C LYS A 614 -10.62 -15.14 14.65
N PHE A 615 -9.44 -15.65 14.30
CA PHE A 615 -8.27 -14.80 14.10
C PHE A 615 -8.47 -13.85 12.92
N VAL A 616 -8.92 -14.35 11.77
CA VAL A 616 -9.22 -13.52 10.60
C VAL A 616 -10.25 -12.45 10.96
N GLU A 617 -11.34 -12.82 11.64
CA GLU A 617 -12.36 -11.87 12.12
C GLU A 617 -11.76 -10.75 12.97
N ALA A 618 -10.94 -11.10 13.97
CA ALA A 618 -10.28 -10.13 14.83
C ALA A 618 -9.36 -9.18 14.03
N VAL A 619 -8.57 -9.71 13.09
CA VAL A 619 -7.71 -8.88 12.24
C VAL A 619 -8.53 -7.93 11.36
N ARG A 620 -9.58 -8.41 10.68
CA ARG A 620 -10.43 -7.56 9.82
C ARG A 620 -11.12 -6.44 10.58
N LEU A 621 -11.48 -6.67 11.84
CA LEU A 621 -12.04 -5.62 12.69
C LEU A 621 -11.00 -4.55 13.04
N GLU A 622 -9.75 -4.95 13.27
CA GLU A 622 -8.64 -4.04 13.59
C GLU A 622 -8.18 -3.21 12.39
N GLU A 623 -8.30 -3.72 11.15
CA GLU A 623 -8.02 -2.93 9.94
C GLU A 623 -8.95 -1.71 9.80
N GLY A 624 -10.20 -1.81 10.26
CA GLY A 624 -11.16 -0.71 10.25
C GLY A 624 -11.71 -0.31 8.87
N ILE A 625 -11.31 -0.99 7.79
CA ILE A 625 -11.75 -0.67 6.41
C ILE A 625 -13.16 -1.21 6.13
N LEU A 626 -13.40 -2.49 6.46
CA LEU A 626 -14.75 -3.05 6.41
C LEU A 626 -15.49 -2.72 7.70
N SER A 627 -16.77 -2.34 7.58
CA SER A 627 -17.58 -2.11 8.78
C SER A 627 -17.74 -3.39 9.60
N GLN A 628 -17.89 -3.24 10.92
CA GLN A 628 -18.21 -4.36 11.81
C GLN A 628 -19.43 -5.16 11.32
N ALA A 629 -20.41 -4.51 10.71
CA ALA A 629 -21.56 -5.19 10.11
C ALA A 629 -21.18 -6.07 8.91
N GLN A 630 -20.24 -5.63 8.06
CA GLN A 630 -19.74 -6.42 6.93
C GLN A 630 -18.90 -7.64 7.36
N ILE A 631 -18.35 -7.63 8.59
CA ILE A 631 -17.53 -8.72 9.12
C ILE A 631 -18.37 -9.67 9.99
N LEU A 632 -19.12 -9.15 10.96
CA LEU A 632 -19.75 -9.93 12.03
C LEU A 632 -21.17 -10.41 11.75
N THR A 633 -21.89 -9.82 10.80
CA THR A 633 -23.31 -10.16 10.66
C THR A 633 -23.49 -11.57 10.10
N HIS A 634 -23.82 -12.52 10.97
CA HIS A 634 -24.49 -13.79 10.67
C HIS A 634 -25.96 -13.60 10.22
N ARG A 635 -26.39 -12.37 9.92
CA ARG A 635 -27.75 -12.17 9.40
C ARG A 635 -27.84 -12.87 8.05
N LYS A 636 -28.89 -13.70 7.89
CA LYS A 636 -29.43 -14.07 6.58
C LYS A 636 -29.32 -12.86 5.67
N MET A 637 -28.80 -13.04 4.44
CA MET A 637 -28.76 -11.98 3.43
C MET A 637 -29.99 -11.09 3.57
N GLY A 638 -29.78 -9.79 3.78
CA GLY A 638 -30.90 -8.87 3.81
C GLY A 638 -31.74 -9.06 2.55
N ASP A 639 -33.04 -8.79 2.61
CA ASP A 639 -33.96 -9.04 1.49
C ASP A 639 -33.42 -8.43 0.17
N TRP A 640 -32.76 -7.27 0.27
CA TRP A 640 -32.01 -6.64 -0.83
C TRP A 640 -30.84 -7.48 -1.36
N GLN A 641 -29.96 -7.98 -0.49
CA GLN A 641 -28.78 -8.80 -0.90
C GLN A 641 -29.22 -10.14 -1.49
N SER A 642 -30.28 -10.73 -0.93
CA SER A 642 -30.88 -11.95 -1.47
C SER A 642 -31.47 -11.70 -2.86
N LYS A 643 -32.14 -10.56 -3.07
CA LYS A 643 -32.66 -10.15 -4.37
C LYS A 643 -31.55 -9.85 -5.37
N GLU A 644 -30.48 -9.15 -4.96
CA GLU A 644 -29.34 -8.85 -5.84
C GLU A 644 -28.59 -10.12 -6.23
N HIS A 645 -28.43 -11.08 -5.30
CA HIS A 645 -27.88 -12.40 -5.61
C HIS A 645 -28.77 -13.19 -6.58
N GLN A 646 -30.10 -13.20 -6.38
CA GLN A 646 -31.04 -13.84 -7.32
C GLN A 646 -31.04 -13.16 -8.70
N LEU A 647 -30.99 -11.83 -8.75
CA LEU A 647 -30.84 -11.05 -9.98
C LEU A 647 -29.52 -11.36 -10.69
N ALA A 648 -28.43 -11.49 -9.94
CA ALA A 648 -27.13 -11.85 -10.48
C ALA A 648 -27.13 -13.26 -11.10
N LEU A 649 -27.74 -14.24 -10.41
CA LEU A 649 -27.94 -15.59 -10.96
C LEU A 649 -28.82 -15.56 -12.22
N ALA A 650 -29.88 -14.75 -12.23
CA ALA A 650 -30.76 -14.61 -13.39
C ALA A 650 -30.06 -13.94 -14.59
N ARG A 651 -29.23 -12.91 -14.35
CA ARG A 651 -28.40 -12.26 -15.38
C ARG A 651 -27.40 -13.24 -15.98
N ALA A 652 -26.72 -14.03 -15.16
CA ALA A 652 -25.78 -15.05 -15.62
C ALA A 652 -26.47 -16.14 -16.47
N ALA A 653 -27.68 -16.56 -16.08
CA ALA A 653 -28.48 -17.53 -16.83
C ALA A 653 -29.06 -16.96 -18.14
N SER A 654 -29.16 -15.63 -18.28
CA SER A 654 -29.65 -14.95 -19.49
C SER A 654 -28.53 -14.63 -20.49
N ALA A 655 -27.27 -14.78 -20.09
CA ALA A 655 -26.08 -14.58 -20.92
C ALA A 655 -25.56 -15.89 -21.56
N GLN A 656 -26.18 -17.03 -21.23
CA GLN A 656 -26.09 -18.31 -21.95
C GLN A 656 -27.27 -18.43 -22.93
#